data_AF-A0A359HER6-F1
#
_entry.id   AF-A0A359HER6-F1
#
_cell.length_a   1.000
_cell.length_b   1.000
_cell.length_c   1.000
_cell.angle_alpha   90.00
_cell.angle_beta   90.00
_cell.angle_gamma   90.00
#
_symmetry.space_group_name_H-M   'P 1'
#
loop_
_entity.id
_entity.type
_entity.pdbx_description
1 polymer ?
#
loop_
_entity_poly.entity_id
_entity_poly.type
_entity_poly.pdbx_seq_one_letter_code
_entity_poly.pdbx_strand_id
1 'polypeptide(L)'
;MPVGGCDLGANVWMEDNAIYFYFGRSNSFDENNALLKSGRVKIDFSPNPFVNIAQELKLEHGYVEIRGNSGDLSARAKIWVEVDRPMLHVEVFSNRKISTSVEYQNWRYQRKLIHSRWGVPGYMDYPGDDIFWYLDVLKTTQNQVIFYHQNNNDDLLIDKEIVQQDLSHLKDALWNPTRDFVFGGVMQGKNLIVTDKGAGVYLGTDYESLRLETKEASRTFQLDVCLHSGYYQSGTDWEDAMFAALPSTEATFEAQFARHQNWWHDFWEKSYIIINPEAPNPADPVWQVGRNYNIFRYQMACNARGEYPTKFNGGLFTVDPVLIGEEFSPENPDFRAWGGGVMTAQNQRLLYWPLLKTGDFETMLQEFDFYRRPLKNAEMRTQAYWGHEGACFTDQMSQAAIVSGREYGWDRPVDLERGVQSSPYHEYYFTSQLEFAFMVLEYYRYSRKDIRPYMPFVKSAVRFFDEHYQFRARQHFGQPFSEDGKYIFYPCMALETYTGNVRNPADVIAALTVLTRELQRLPAEYVADHEKAYYARLSARLPEIPWREMEGHRTIAPAEKWDRIVNYEIPQLYPVFPWGLYGVGEPDLQLAIDTWEYGVDTPEQKDYISWHQDAIFCARMGLTDEAARISLQKLRDADRRFPTFWGPGHDWVPDHNWGGSGMIGLQEMLLQATDEKIILFPAWPKEWDVDFKLFAPGKTTVAGSLRSGKIVKLEISPETRMKDVIL
;
A
#
# COMPACT_ATOMS: atom_id res chain seq x y z
N MET A 1 11.95 11.13 -10.23
CA MET A 1 11.36 10.12 -11.14
C MET A 1 11.55 8.75 -10.49
N PRO A 2 10.47 8.02 -10.18
CA PRO A 2 10.54 6.73 -9.50
C PRO A 2 11.10 5.63 -10.41
N VAL A 3 11.96 4.78 -9.85
CA VAL A 3 12.41 3.51 -10.44
C VAL A 3 12.51 2.46 -9.35
N GLY A 4 12.14 1.22 -9.63
CA GLY A 4 12.16 0.18 -8.61
C GLY A 4 11.94 -1.21 -9.17
N GLY A 5 12.12 -2.19 -8.31
CA GLY A 5 12.06 -3.62 -8.62
C GLY A 5 12.31 -4.41 -7.34
N CYS A 6 11.81 -5.65 -7.31
CA CYS A 6 11.78 -6.48 -6.12
C CYS A 6 11.03 -5.76 -4.98
N ASP A 7 11.76 -5.09 -4.10
CA ASP A 7 11.25 -4.25 -3.00
C ASP A 7 12.14 -3.04 -2.69
N LEU A 8 13.03 -2.70 -3.64
CA LEU A 8 13.90 -1.53 -3.60
C LEU A 8 13.35 -0.49 -4.59
N GLY A 9 13.24 0.75 -4.12
CA GLY A 9 12.81 1.88 -4.93
C GLY A 9 13.80 3.03 -4.83
N ALA A 10 13.89 3.83 -5.89
CA ALA A 10 14.68 5.03 -5.95
C ALA A 10 13.94 6.18 -6.62
N ASN A 11 14.15 7.39 -6.10
CA ASN A 11 13.71 8.64 -6.72
C ASN A 11 14.91 9.28 -7.42
N VAL A 12 14.95 9.26 -8.76
CA VAL A 12 16.05 9.79 -9.58
C VAL A 12 15.75 11.20 -10.09
N TRP A 13 16.68 12.13 -9.94
CA TRP A 13 16.59 13.48 -10.52
C TRP A 13 17.95 14.02 -10.97
N MET A 14 17.92 15.13 -11.70
CA MET A 14 19.10 15.88 -12.13
C MET A 14 19.08 17.25 -11.45
N GLU A 15 20.22 17.65 -10.90
CA GLU A 15 20.42 18.95 -10.26
C GLU A 15 21.89 19.35 -10.40
N ASP A 16 22.17 20.61 -10.76
CA ASP A 16 23.53 21.12 -10.99
C ASP A 16 24.41 20.24 -11.89
N ASN A 17 23.80 19.64 -12.92
CA ASN A 17 24.42 18.70 -13.87
C ASN A 17 24.92 17.38 -13.24
N ALA A 18 24.51 17.07 -12.01
CA ALA A 18 24.80 15.81 -11.32
C ALA A 18 23.54 14.92 -11.30
N ILE A 19 23.76 13.60 -11.26
CA ILE A 19 22.69 12.63 -11.05
C ILE A 19 22.50 12.47 -9.55
N TYR A 20 21.26 12.58 -9.09
CA TYR A 20 20.89 12.28 -7.71
C TYR A 20 19.87 11.15 -7.65
N PHE A 21 19.95 10.35 -6.59
CA PHE A 21 18.82 9.54 -6.19
C PHE A 21 18.73 9.28 -4.69
N TYR A 22 17.52 9.33 -4.15
CA TYR A 22 17.18 8.64 -2.91
C TYR A 22 16.91 7.18 -3.22
N PHE A 23 17.17 6.30 -2.26
CA PHE A 23 16.83 4.88 -2.38
C PHE A 23 16.45 4.28 -1.02
N GLY A 24 15.65 3.22 -1.05
CA GLY A 24 15.19 2.53 0.16
C GLY A 24 14.45 1.25 -0.16
N ARG A 25 14.11 0.51 0.90
CA ARG A 25 13.43 -0.79 0.85
C ARG A 25 12.15 -0.76 1.68
N SER A 26 11.13 -1.55 1.33
CA SER A 26 9.82 -1.50 2.01
C SER A 26 9.83 -2.07 3.43
N ASN A 27 10.93 -2.67 3.88
CA ASN A 27 11.05 -3.34 5.18
C ASN A 27 12.07 -2.70 6.14
N SER A 28 12.59 -1.50 5.85
CA SER A 28 13.58 -0.79 6.66
C SER A 28 12.94 -0.06 7.87
N PHE A 29 12.46 -0.82 8.85
CA PHE A 29 11.83 -0.28 10.06
C PHE A 29 12.80 -0.17 11.24
N ASP A 30 12.96 1.04 11.80
CA ASP A 30 13.82 1.29 12.96
C ASP A 30 13.15 0.95 14.32
N GLU A 31 13.84 1.17 15.44
CA GLU A 31 13.29 1.01 16.80
C GLU A 31 12.07 1.90 17.08
N ASN A 32 11.97 3.07 16.44
CA ASN A 32 10.81 3.95 16.52
C ASN A 32 9.64 3.45 15.66
N ASN A 33 9.83 2.32 14.98
CA ASN A 33 8.96 1.79 13.96
C ASN A 33 8.77 2.76 12.79
N ALA A 34 9.71 3.66 12.50
CA ALA A 34 9.71 4.52 11.32
C ALA A 34 10.17 3.75 10.08
N LEU A 35 9.70 4.12 8.88
CA LEU A 35 10.14 3.53 7.61
C LEU A 35 11.22 4.40 6.98
N LEU A 36 12.47 3.96 7.04
CA LEU A 36 13.63 4.78 6.66
C LEU A 36 14.05 4.59 5.20
N LYS A 37 14.55 5.66 4.59
CA LYS A 37 15.36 5.58 3.36
C LYS A 37 16.76 5.10 3.70
N SER A 38 17.39 4.41 2.77
CA SER A 38 18.77 3.95 2.91
C SER A 38 19.80 5.08 2.74
N GLY A 39 19.45 6.16 2.06
CA GLY A 39 20.31 7.34 1.93
C GLY A 39 20.06 8.08 0.61
N ARG A 40 20.95 9.03 0.29
CA ARG A 40 20.99 9.74 -1.00
C ARG A 40 22.33 9.50 -1.68
N VAL A 41 22.34 9.32 -2.98
CA VAL A 41 23.55 9.27 -3.80
C VAL A 41 23.59 10.46 -4.73
N LYS A 42 24.77 11.07 -4.86
CA LYS A 42 25.11 12.07 -5.87
C LYS A 42 26.22 11.52 -6.77
N ILE A 43 26.12 11.71 -8.08
CA ILE A 43 27.12 11.29 -9.06
C ILE A 43 27.52 12.47 -9.94
N ASP A 44 28.80 12.82 -9.89
CA ASP A 44 29.43 13.89 -10.66
C ASP A 44 30.40 13.34 -11.70
N PHE A 45 30.61 14.12 -12.77
CA PHE A 45 31.44 13.73 -13.92
C PHE A 45 32.41 14.84 -14.31
N SER A 46 33.62 14.46 -14.72
CA SER A 46 34.64 15.39 -15.22
C SER A 46 35.41 14.83 -16.42
N PRO A 47 35.36 15.46 -17.61
CA PRO A 47 34.44 16.55 -17.97
C PRO A 47 32.97 16.09 -17.89
N ASN A 48 32.04 17.02 -17.63
CA ASN A 48 30.64 16.68 -17.40
C ASN A 48 29.83 16.61 -18.73
N PRO A 49 29.25 15.45 -19.09
CA PRO A 49 28.43 15.31 -20.29
C PRO A 49 26.96 15.76 -20.09
N PHE A 50 26.48 15.94 -18.87
CA PHE A 50 25.05 16.15 -18.55
C PHE A 50 24.68 17.63 -18.39
N VAL A 51 25.06 18.47 -19.38
CA VAL A 51 24.69 19.90 -19.41
C VAL A 51 23.32 20.10 -20.07
N ASN A 52 23.15 19.61 -21.31
CA ASN A 52 21.82 19.54 -21.93
C ASN A 52 21.28 18.13 -21.75
N ILE A 53 20.21 17.99 -20.96
CA ILE A 53 19.72 16.69 -20.50
C ILE A 53 18.32 16.35 -21.00
N ALA A 54 18.10 15.07 -21.25
CA ALA A 54 16.78 14.47 -21.36
C ALA A 54 16.69 13.28 -20.41
N GLN A 55 15.70 13.28 -19.51
CA GLN A 55 15.44 12.21 -18.55
C GLN A 55 14.10 11.56 -18.87
N GLU A 56 14.08 10.23 -19.01
CA GLU A 56 12.91 9.48 -19.45
C GLU A 56 12.78 8.18 -18.65
N LEU A 57 11.56 7.88 -18.16
CA LEU A 57 11.23 6.56 -17.63
C LEU A 57 10.84 5.66 -18.81
N LYS A 58 11.68 4.66 -19.10
CA LYS A 58 11.40 3.63 -20.09
C LYS A 58 10.45 2.60 -19.49
N LEU A 59 9.18 2.98 -19.40
CA LEU A 59 8.12 2.26 -18.66
C LEU A 59 8.04 0.76 -19.03
N GLU A 60 8.04 0.44 -20.32
CA GLU A 60 7.98 -0.94 -20.84
C GLU A 60 9.16 -1.82 -20.41
N HIS A 61 10.29 -1.20 -20.03
CA HIS A 61 11.53 -1.89 -19.68
C HIS A 61 11.95 -1.66 -18.22
N GLY A 62 11.20 -0.87 -17.46
CA GLY A 62 11.44 -0.56 -16.05
C GLY A 62 12.79 0.06 -15.72
N TYR A 63 13.24 1.08 -16.46
CA TYR A 63 14.47 1.81 -16.13
C TYR A 63 14.37 3.31 -16.44
N VAL A 64 15.17 4.11 -15.76
CA VAL A 64 15.36 5.53 -16.07
C VAL A 64 16.57 5.69 -16.99
N GLU A 65 16.38 6.40 -18.10
CA GLU A 65 17.44 6.81 -19.02
C GLU A 65 17.70 8.31 -18.89
N ILE A 66 18.96 8.70 -18.75
CA ILE A 66 19.38 10.11 -18.82
C ILE A 66 20.36 10.24 -19.98
N ARG A 67 20.04 11.09 -20.95
CA ARG A 67 20.93 11.42 -22.07
C ARG A 67 21.46 12.83 -21.85
N GLY A 68 22.78 13.00 -22.02
CA GLY A 68 23.48 14.27 -21.84
C GLY A 68 24.37 14.61 -23.03
N ASN A 69 24.47 15.89 -23.36
CA ASN A 69 25.55 16.41 -24.19
C ASN A 69 26.17 17.71 -23.64
N SER A 70 27.45 17.92 -23.97
CA SER A 70 28.23 19.14 -23.71
C SER A 70 29.27 19.31 -24.82
N GLY A 71 28.96 20.10 -25.85
CA GLY A 71 29.75 20.16 -27.09
C GLY A 71 29.83 18.78 -27.76
N ASP A 72 31.05 18.32 -28.06
CA ASP A 72 31.31 16.99 -28.64
C ASP A 72 31.25 15.84 -27.63
N LEU A 73 31.11 16.12 -26.33
CA LEU A 73 31.00 15.10 -25.29
C LEU A 73 29.53 14.67 -25.16
N SER A 74 29.25 13.39 -25.32
CA SER A 74 27.92 12.81 -25.19
C SER A 74 27.94 11.60 -24.27
N ALA A 75 26.94 11.50 -23.40
CA ALA A 75 26.78 10.34 -22.51
C ALA A 75 25.33 9.89 -22.39
N ARG A 76 25.17 8.64 -21.95
CA ARG A 76 23.91 8.03 -21.55
C ARG A 76 24.11 7.34 -20.21
N ALA A 77 23.27 7.67 -19.24
CA ALA A 77 23.12 6.94 -18.00
C ALA A 77 21.86 6.06 -18.04
N LYS A 78 21.95 4.86 -17.46
CA LYS A 78 20.81 3.99 -17.16
C LYS A 78 20.78 3.72 -15.66
N ILE A 79 19.60 3.85 -15.06
CA ILE A 79 19.37 3.53 -13.65
C ILE A 79 18.20 2.55 -13.58
N TRP A 80 18.41 1.39 -12.97
CA TRP A 80 17.38 0.36 -12.84
C TRP A 80 17.58 -0.45 -11.56
N VAL A 81 16.54 -1.14 -11.14
CA VAL A 81 16.53 -2.00 -9.95
C VAL A 81 16.07 -3.38 -10.37
N GLU A 82 16.81 -4.41 -9.99
CA GLU A 82 16.46 -5.79 -10.34
C GLU A 82 15.07 -6.17 -9.81
N VAL A 83 14.29 -6.88 -10.63
CA VAL A 83 12.98 -7.43 -10.21
C VAL A 83 13.09 -8.62 -9.25
N ASP A 84 14.23 -9.31 -9.27
CA ASP A 84 14.46 -10.56 -8.52
C ASP A 84 15.17 -10.33 -7.18
N ARG A 85 15.90 -9.22 -7.04
CA ARG A 85 16.77 -8.93 -5.88
C ARG A 85 16.77 -7.45 -5.54
N PRO A 86 17.00 -7.05 -4.28
CA PRO A 86 17.11 -5.66 -3.86
C PRO A 86 18.46 -5.05 -4.29
N MET A 87 18.68 -4.94 -5.60
CA MET A 87 19.92 -4.45 -6.19
C MET A 87 19.63 -3.36 -7.23
N LEU A 88 20.22 -2.18 -7.02
CA LEU A 88 20.15 -1.03 -7.91
C LEU A 88 21.44 -0.91 -8.71
N HIS A 89 21.30 -0.58 -9.98
CA HIS A 89 22.41 -0.39 -10.91
C HIS A 89 22.38 1.01 -11.50
N VAL A 90 23.56 1.63 -11.59
CA VAL A 90 23.80 2.81 -12.41
C VAL A 90 24.89 2.48 -13.43
N GLU A 91 24.58 2.66 -14.71
CA GLU A 91 25.55 2.55 -15.79
C GLU A 91 25.68 3.88 -16.50
N VAL A 92 26.90 4.27 -16.86
CA VAL A 92 27.14 5.43 -17.71
C VAL A 92 28.06 5.04 -18.86
N PHE A 93 27.63 5.32 -20.08
CA PHE A 93 28.46 5.24 -21.28
C PHE A 93 28.68 6.62 -21.85
N SER A 94 29.93 6.94 -22.20
CA SER A 94 30.35 8.20 -22.80
C SER A 94 31.23 7.97 -24.03
N ASN A 95 31.15 8.86 -25.01
CA ASN A 95 32.00 8.81 -26.21
C ASN A 95 33.47 9.19 -25.94
N ARG A 96 33.77 9.81 -24.79
CA ARG A 96 35.13 10.16 -24.32
C ARG A 96 35.39 9.58 -22.93
N LYS A 97 36.67 9.56 -22.53
CA LYS A 97 37.00 9.17 -21.14
C LYS A 97 36.58 10.29 -20.20
N ILE A 98 35.86 9.93 -19.13
CA ILE A 98 35.43 10.82 -18.06
C ILE A 98 35.82 10.20 -16.72
N SER A 99 36.17 11.03 -15.76
CA SER A 99 36.25 10.65 -14.35
C SER A 99 34.89 10.80 -13.70
N THR A 100 34.58 9.94 -12.73
CA THR A 100 33.32 9.96 -11.99
C THR A 100 33.61 10.02 -10.50
N SER A 101 32.86 10.85 -9.77
CA SER A 101 32.84 10.92 -8.31
C SER A 101 31.43 10.56 -7.83
N VAL A 102 31.34 9.75 -6.78
CA VAL A 102 30.09 9.29 -6.19
C VAL A 102 30.12 9.65 -4.70
N GLU A 103 29.10 10.35 -4.23
CA GLU A 103 28.91 10.66 -2.82
C GLU A 103 27.68 9.91 -2.30
N TYR A 104 27.88 8.95 -1.39
CA TYR A 104 26.79 8.42 -0.57
C TYR A 104 26.60 9.32 0.64
N GLN A 105 25.43 9.93 0.76
CA GLN A 105 25.07 10.96 1.72
C GLN A 105 24.06 10.39 2.73
N ASN A 106 24.35 10.55 4.02
CA ASN A 106 23.56 10.04 5.13
C ASN A 106 23.35 11.13 6.20
N TRP A 107 22.09 11.34 6.60
CA TRP A 107 21.68 12.37 7.56
C TRP A 107 21.51 11.85 9.00
N ARG A 108 21.71 10.55 9.21
CA ARG A 108 21.65 9.83 10.49
C ARG A 108 23.06 9.50 10.99
N TYR A 109 23.97 10.45 10.94
CA TYR A 109 25.35 10.30 11.45
C TYR A 109 25.51 10.80 12.90
N GLN A 110 24.45 11.40 13.45
CA GLN A 110 24.36 11.85 14.84
C GLN A 110 22.93 11.66 15.34
N ARG A 111 22.80 11.51 16.67
CA ARG A 111 21.49 11.42 17.32
C ARG A 111 20.75 12.76 17.15
N LYS A 112 19.53 12.73 16.62
CA LYS A 112 18.71 13.94 16.39
C LYS A 112 17.34 13.78 17.04
N LEU A 113 16.83 14.86 17.64
CA LEU A 113 15.48 14.87 18.19
C LEU A 113 14.46 14.72 17.06
N ILE A 114 13.40 13.95 17.29
CA ILE A 114 12.24 13.90 16.40
C ILE A 114 11.33 15.06 16.78
N HIS A 115 11.13 16.02 15.86
CA HIS A 115 10.31 17.20 16.10
C HIS A 115 8.83 16.90 15.86
N SER A 116 8.48 16.38 14.68
CA SER A 116 7.12 15.98 14.33
C SER A 116 6.90 14.49 14.53
N ARG A 117 5.92 14.15 15.38
CA ARG A 117 5.54 12.76 15.66
C ARG A 117 4.66 12.14 14.57
N TRP A 118 4.29 12.89 13.54
CA TRP A 118 3.55 12.37 12.38
C TRP A 118 4.35 11.33 11.59
N GLY A 119 5.69 11.40 11.62
CA GLY A 119 6.59 10.39 11.03
C GLY A 119 6.68 9.08 11.82
N VAL A 120 6.29 9.11 13.10
CA VAL A 120 6.35 8.01 14.06
C VAL A 120 5.04 7.96 14.86
N PRO A 121 3.90 7.72 14.19
CA PRO A 121 2.57 7.96 14.74
C PRO A 121 2.29 7.23 16.06
N GLY A 122 2.94 6.10 16.36
CA GLY A 122 2.79 5.42 17.66
C GLY A 122 3.28 6.26 18.85
N TYR A 123 4.17 7.23 18.65
CA TYR A 123 4.59 8.19 19.67
C TYR A 123 3.74 9.47 19.73
N MET A 124 2.74 9.66 18.87
CA MET A 124 1.83 10.81 19.05
C MET A 124 1.25 10.78 20.46
N ASP A 125 1.32 11.93 21.14
CA ASP A 125 0.88 12.11 22.55
C ASP A 125 1.62 11.26 23.59
N TYR A 126 2.72 10.59 23.24
CA TYR A 126 3.59 9.89 24.21
C TYR A 126 4.11 10.88 25.29
N PRO A 127 3.97 10.58 26.58
CA PRO A 127 4.30 11.50 27.67
C PRO A 127 5.81 11.69 27.88
N GLY A 128 6.66 10.89 27.23
CA GLY A 128 8.11 11.11 27.27
C GLY A 128 8.52 12.28 26.38
N ASP A 129 9.41 13.13 26.91
CA ASP A 129 9.79 14.39 26.27
C ASP A 129 10.74 14.19 25.07
N ASP A 130 11.69 13.26 25.17
CA ASP A 130 12.73 13.09 24.15
C ASP A 130 12.63 11.75 23.41
N ILE A 131 12.35 11.81 22.10
CA ILE A 131 12.44 10.70 21.14
C ILE A 131 13.43 11.06 20.04
N PHE A 132 14.22 10.09 19.58
CA PHE A 132 15.37 10.39 18.73
C PHE A 132 15.44 9.50 17.50
N TRP A 133 15.92 10.09 16.40
CA TRP A 133 16.57 9.36 15.32
C TRP A 133 17.93 8.86 15.80
N TYR A 134 18.18 7.57 15.64
CA TYR A 134 19.44 6.93 15.98
C TYR A 134 20.38 6.85 14.77
N LEU A 135 21.65 6.58 15.06
CA LEU A 135 22.72 6.67 14.08
C LEU A 135 22.80 5.42 13.22
N ASP A 136 23.09 5.60 11.94
CA ASP A 136 23.56 4.52 11.07
C ASP A 136 25.07 4.31 11.27
N VAL A 137 25.52 3.08 11.04
CA VAL A 137 26.94 2.74 10.97
C VAL A 137 27.44 2.92 9.56
N LEU A 138 28.50 3.73 9.40
CA LEU A 138 29.11 4.06 8.10
C LEU A 138 30.56 3.55 8.04
N LYS A 139 30.86 2.67 7.10
CA LYS A 139 32.19 2.05 6.91
C LYS A 139 32.64 2.13 5.44
N THR A 140 33.95 2.03 5.24
CA THR A 140 34.58 1.98 3.91
C THR A 140 35.61 0.88 3.85
N THR A 141 35.73 0.20 2.71
CA THR A 141 36.86 -0.68 2.39
C THR A 141 37.81 0.05 1.42
N GLN A 142 38.58 -0.66 0.59
CA GLN A 142 39.41 0.00 -0.44
C GLN A 142 38.56 0.60 -1.58
N ASN A 143 37.42 0.00 -1.89
CA ASN A 143 36.61 0.31 -3.07
C ASN A 143 35.09 0.24 -2.84
N GLN A 144 34.65 0.15 -1.57
CA GLN A 144 33.24 0.00 -1.22
C GLN A 144 32.86 0.95 -0.09
N VAL A 145 31.59 1.33 -0.09
CA VAL A 145 30.90 2.00 1.02
C VAL A 145 29.90 1.01 1.60
N ILE A 146 29.95 0.80 2.91
CA ILE A 146 29.04 -0.08 3.66
C ILE A 146 28.27 0.80 4.64
N PHE A 147 26.96 0.62 4.70
CA PHE A 147 26.08 1.38 5.60
C PHE A 147 25.00 0.48 6.16
N TYR A 148 24.67 0.61 7.45
CA TYR A 148 23.56 -0.12 8.04
C TYR A 148 23.03 0.53 9.31
N HIS A 149 21.79 0.22 9.63
CA HIS A 149 21.14 0.54 10.89
C HIS A 149 20.91 -0.76 11.66
N GLN A 150 21.24 -0.75 12.95
CA GLN A 150 20.94 -1.85 13.87
C GLN A 150 19.99 -1.32 14.92
N ASN A 151 18.78 -1.89 14.96
CA ASN A 151 17.73 -1.39 15.84
C ASN A 151 18.17 -1.44 17.31
N ASN A 152 17.84 -0.38 18.04
CA ASN A 152 18.14 -0.32 19.47
C ASN A 152 17.14 -1.14 20.29
N ASN A 153 17.53 -2.36 20.65
CA ASN A 153 16.71 -3.29 21.43
C ASN A 153 16.30 -2.77 22.83
N ASP A 154 16.98 -1.75 23.35
CA ASP A 154 16.65 -1.15 24.65
C ASP A 154 15.52 -0.09 24.54
N ASP A 155 15.15 0.34 23.32
CA ASP A 155 14.23 1.46 23.09
C ASP A 155 13.16 1.21 22.01
N LEU A 156 12.75 -0.05 21.82
CA LEU A 156 11.74 -0.43 20.83
C LEU A 156 10.36 0.16 21.16
N LEU A 157 9.74 0.88 20.21
CA LEU A 157 8.37 1.41 20.36
C LEU A 157 7.35 0.30 20.67
N ILE A 158 7.43 -0.83 19.98
CA ILE A 158 6.49 -1.95 20.17
C ILE A 158 6.55 -2.49 21.61
N ASP A 159 7.72 -2.49 22.26
CA ASP A 159 7.84 -2.88 23.66
C ASP A 159 7.12 -1.87 24.59
N LYS A 160 7.18 -0.56 24.28
CA LYS A 160 6.47 0.47 25.02
C LYS A 160 4.95 0.34 24.82
N GLU A 161 4.50 0.05 23.60
CA GLU A 161 3.08 -0.19 23.29
C GLU A 161 2.55 -1.44 24.00
N ILE A 162 3.34 -2.53 24.10
CA ILE A 162 2.98 -3.73 24.89
C ILE A 162 2.75 -3.38 26.37
N VAL A 163 3.59 -2.52 26.95
CA VAL A 163 3.42 -2.06 28.34
C VAL A 163 2.18 -1.19 28.47
N GLN A 164 2.00 -0.22 27.58
CA GLN A 164 0.83 0.67 27.54
C GLN A 164 -0.49 -0.12 27.46
N GLN A 165 -0.47 -1.22 26.71
CA GLN A 165 -1.63 -2.06 26.43
C GLN A 165 -1.91 -3.14 27.48
N ASP A 166 -1.20 -3.10 28.61
CA ASP A 166 -1.25 -4.09 29.70
C ASP A 166 -0.99 -5.54 29.24
N LEU A 167 -0.09 -5.68 28.25
CA LEU A 167 0.31 -6.97 27.67
C LEU A 167 1.68 -7.43 28.14
N SER A 168 2.28 -6.77 29.13
CA SER A 168 3.62 -7.11 29.65
C SER A 168 3.76 -8.57 30.06
N HIS A 169 2.68 -9.19 30.56
CA HIS A 169 2.64 -10.60 30.94
C HIS A 169 2.72 -11.57 29.75
N LEU A 170 2.55 -11.08 28.52
CA LEU A 170 2.69 -11.83 27.27
C LEU A 170 3.94 -11.45 26.47
N LYS A 171 4.76 -10.50 26.94
CA LYS A 171 5.86 -9.90 26.17
C LYS A 171 6.75 -10.93 25.46
N ASP A 172 7.16 -11.98 26.16
CA ASP A 172 8.06 -13.02 25.63
C ASP A 172 7.39 -13.94 24.58
N ALA A 173 6.06 -13.99 24.57
CA ALA A 173 5.29 -14.77 23.62
C ALA A 173 4.83 -13.96 22.40
N LEU A 174 4.83 -12.63 22.51
CA LEU A 174 4.46 -11.73 21.41
C LEU A 174 5.64 -11.58 20.45
N TRP A 175 5.38 -11.80 19.17
CA TRP A 175 6.37 -11.54 18.12
C TRP A 175 6.59 -10.03 17.95
N ASN A 176 7.85 -9.58 18.05
CA ASN A 176 8.25 -8.20 17.80
C ASN A 176 9.19 -8.15 16.57
N PRO A 177 8.74 -7.63 15.42
CA PRO A 177 9.51 -7.61 14.18
C PRO A 177 10.64 -6.57 14.13
N THR A 178 10.73 -5.65 15.09
CA THR A 178 11.82 -4.65 15.14
C THR A 178 12.96 -5.06 16.07
N ARG A 179 12.77 -6.10 16.89
CA ARG A 179 13.83 -6.67 17.75
C ARG A 179 14.88 -7.39 16.91
N ASP A 180 16.16 -7.16 17.23
CA ASP A 180 17.32 -7.75 16.54
C ASP A 180 17.35 -7.45 15.04
N PHE A 181 16.61 -6.44 14.58
CA PHE A 181 16.50 -6.16 13.16
C PHE A 181 17.64 -5.25 12.70
N VAL A 182 18.32 -5.66 11.63
CA VAL A 182 19.43 -4.92 11.02
C VAL A 182 19.15 -4.79 9.53
N PHE A 183 19.28 -3.58 8.99
CA PHE A 183 19.05 -3.29 7.58
C PHE A 183 20.07 -2.29 7.06
N GLY A 184 20.45 -2.41 5.80
CA GLY A 184 21.50 -1.58 5.22
C GLY A 184 21.91 -2.09 3.85
N GLY A 185 23.13 -1.77 3.44
CA GLY A 185 23.67 -2.27 2.19
C GLY A 185 25.14 -1.95 1.95
N VAL A 186 25.55 -2.27 0.73
CA VAL A 186 26.86 -1.96 0.18
C VAL A 186 26.71 -1.25 -1.17
N MET A 187 27.50 -0.21 -1.37
CA MET A 187 27.67 0.49 -2.64
C MET A 187 29.07 0.23 -3.17
N GLN A 188 29.17 -0.28 -4.40
CA GLN A 188 30.42 -0.74 -5.00
C GLN A 188 30.46 -0.59 -6.52
N GLY A 189 31.67 -0.65 -7.09
CA GLY A 189 31.85 -0.63 -8.54
C GLY A 189 33.27 -0.99 -8.95
N LYS A 190 33.43 -1.42 -10.21
CA LYS A 190 34.75 -1.63 -10.80
C LYS A 190 35.43 -0.26 -11.01
N ASN A 191 36.76 -0.20 -10.90
CA ASN A 191 37.54 1.04 -11.08
C ASN A 191 37.25 2.16 -10.05
N LEU A 192 36.67 1.84 -8.88
CA LEU A 192 36.44 2.80 -7.81
C LEU A 192 37.46 2.68 -6.68
N ILE A 193 37.82 3.81 -6.09
CA ILE A 193 38.62 3.92 -4.85
C ILE A 193 37.93 4.85 -3.87
N VAL A 194 38.07 4.56 -2.58
CA VAL A 194 37.57 5.45 -1.51
C VAL A 194 38.44 6.70 -1.42
N THR A 195 37.80 7.85 -1.27
CA THR A 195 38.45 9.16 -1.05
C THR A 195 37.96 9.80 0.26
N ASP A 196 38.43 11.02 0.55
CA ASP A 196 38.11 11.72 1.80
C ASP A 196 36.59 11.90 1.98
N LYS A 197 36.14 11.67 3.22
CA LYS A 197 34.75 11.93 3.61
C LYS A 197 34.39 13.40 3.39
N GLY A 198 33.12 13.65 3.12
CA GLY A 198 32.56 15.00 3.03
C GLY A 198 31.42 15.22 4.00
N ALA A 199 30.95 16.47 4.09
CA ALA A 199 29.72 16.83 4.79
C ALA A 199 29.05 17.99 4.04
N GLY A 200 27.75 18.18 4.26
CA GLY A 200 26.99 19.27 3.62
C GLY A 200 25.59 19.42 4.18
N VAL A 201 24.82 20.32 3.57
CA VAL A 201 23.40 20.53 3.86
C VAL A 201 22.64 20.53 2.54
N TYR A 202 21.53 19.81 2.47
CA TYR A 202 20.64 19.79 1.31
C TYR A 202 19.21 19.97 1.78
N LEU A 203 18.52 20.99 1.22
CA LEU A 203 17.15 21.33 1.58
C LEU A 203 16.91 21.40 3.11
N GLY A 204 17.87 21.97 3.84
CA GLY A 204 17.82 22.11 5.30
C GLY A 204 18.32 20.91 6.10
N THR A 205 18.51 19.74 5.48
CA THR A 205 19.03 18.54 6.15
C THR A 205 20.56 18.45 6.03
N ASP A 206 21.26 18.46 7.16
CA ASP A 206 22.69 18.18 7.28
C ASP A 206 23.00 16.68 7.07
N TYR A 207 24.11 16.39 6.40
CA TYR A 207 24.58 15.03 6.12
C TYR A 207 26.10 14.90 6.19
N GLU A 208 26.56 13.68 6.51
CA GLU A 208 27.91 13.20 6.20
C GLU A 208 27.90 12.40 4.90
N SER A 209 29.04 12.32 4.22
CA SER A 209 29.18 11.58 2.98
C SER A 209 30.44 10.73 2.91
N LEU A 210 30.27 9.52 2.36
CA LEU A 210 31.37 8.63 1.98
C LEU A 210 31.54 8.70 0.47
N ARG A 211 32.79 8.85 0.01
CA ARG A 211 33.09 9.17 -1.39
C ARG A 211 33.85 8.05 -2.08
N LEU A 212 33.45 7.78 -3.33
CA LEU A 212 34.15 6.90 -4.25
C LEU A 212 34.52 7.70 -5.50
N GLU A 213 35.72 7.51 -6.03
CA GLU A 213 36.15 8.11 -7.29
C GLU A 213 36.73 7.07 -8.23
N THR A 214 36.59 7.32 -9.54
CA THR A 214 37.25 6.50 -10.54
C THR A 214 38.76 6.60 -10.42
N LYS A 215 39.45 5.47 -10.26
CA LYS A 215 40.93 5.44 -10.25
C LYS A 215 41.52 5.96 -11.56
N GLU A 216 40.89 5.64 -12.68
CA GLU A 216 41.24 6.16 -14.01
C GLU A 216 39.99 6.59 -14.79
N ALA A 217 40.10 7.64 -15.60
CA ALA A 217 39.02 8.09 -16.47
C ALA A 217 38.65 7.00 -17.50
N SER A 218 37.36 6.75 -17.68
CA SER A 218 36.82 5.66 -18.50
C SER A 218 35.68 6.13 -19.39
N ARG A 219 35.41 5.38 -20.47
CA ARG A 219 34.20 5.55 -21.30
C ARG A 219 32.97 4.90 -20.68
N THR A 220 33.18 3.98 -19.75
CA THR A 220 32.14 3.21 -19.07
C THR A 220 32.33 3.35 -17.56
N PHE A 221 31.22 3.55 -16.85
CA PHE A 221 31.16 3.57 -15.40
C PHE A 221 29.98 2.70 -14.95
N GLN A 222 30.16 1.95 -13.87
CA GLN A 222 29.13 1.12 -13.26
C GLN A 222 29.20 1.27 -11.74
N LEU A 223 28.03 1.44 -11.13
CA LEU A 223 27.82 1.44 -9.68
C LEU A 223 26.68 0.48 -9.37
N ASP A 224 26.91 -0.42 -8.41
CA ASP A 224 25.90 -1.33 -7.89
C ASP A 224 25.65 -0.99 -6.41
N VAL A 225 24.38 -0.96 -6.01
CA VAL A 225 23.94 -0.80 -4.63
C VAL A 225 23.09 -2.01 -4.27
N CYS A 226 23.53 -2.81 -3.32
CA CYS A 226 22.78 -3.97 -2.82
C CYS A 226 22.29 -3.68 -1.41
N LEU A 227 20.99 -3.87 -1.16
CA LEU A 227 20.40 -3.78 0.17
C LEU A 227 20.16 -5.16 0.76
N HIS A 228 20.37 -5.27 2.07
CA HIS A 228 20.14 -6.51 2.83
C HIS A 228 19.53 -6.18 4.19
N SER A 229 18.62 -7.03 4.65
CA SER A 229 17.98 -6.87 5.95
C SER A 229 17.62 -8.22 6.55
N GLY A 230 17.42 -8.25 7.86
CA GLY A 230 16.98 -9.44 8.59
C GLY A 230 17.26 -9.33 10.07
N TYR A 231 17.20 -10.47 10.75
CA TYR A 231 17.36 -10.58 12.20
C TYR A 231 18.77 -11.08 12.55
N TYR A 232 19.56 -10.26 13.26
CA TYR A 232 20.97 -10.51 13.56
C TYR A 232 21.31 -10.06 14.98
N GLN A 233 22.23 -10.79 15.63
CA GLN A 233 22.69 -10.45 16.98
C GLN A 233 23.69 -9.29 16.99
N SER A 234 24.40 -9.08 15.88
CA SER A 234 25.35 -7.99 15.73
C SER A 234 25.41 -7.50 14.28
N GLY A 235 25.83 -6.24 14.09
CA GLY A 235 26.13 -5.70 12.76
C GLY A 235 27.19 -6.50 11.99
N THR A 236 28.13 -7.15 12.67
CA THR A 236 29.13 -8.02 12.01
C THR A 236 28.48 -9.27 11.39
N ASP A 237 27.56 -9.92 12.11
CA ASP A 237 26.85 -11.09 11.57
C ASP A 237 25.99 -10.70 10.35
N TRP A 238 25.40 -9.50 10.39
CA TRP A 238 24.68 -8.92 9.26
C TRP A 238 25.61 -8.64 8.07
N GLU A 239 26.80 -8.06 8.30
CA GLU A 239 27.78 -7.79 7.24
C GLU A 239 28.20 -9.08 6.52
N ASP A 240 28.51 -10.14 7.27
CA ASP A 240 28.88 -11.44 6.70
C ASP A 240 27.73 -12.03 5.84
N ALA A 241 26.49 -11.95 6.34
CA ALA A 241 25.31 -12.40 5.60
C ALA A 241 25.05 -11.56 4.34
N MET A 242 25.23 -10.24 4.41
CA MET A 242 25.08 -9.33 3.28
C MET A 242 26.11 -9.65 2.19
N PHE A 243 27.39 -9.83 2.54
CA PHE A 243 28.43 -10.21 1.58
C PHE A 243 28.20 -11.61 0.99
N ALA A 244 27.67 -12.55 1.77
CA ALA A 244 27.31 -13.88 1.28
C ALA A 244 26.10 -13.86 0.33
N ALA A 245 25.21 -12.88 0.46
CA ALA A 245 24.05 -12.69 -0.41
C ALA A 245 24.40 -12.02 -1.74
N LEU A 246 25.58 -11.40 -1.86
CA LEU A 246 26.05 -10.84 -3.13
C LEU A 246 26.20 -11.94 -4.19
N PRO A 247 25.88 -11.65 -5.46
CA PRO A 247 26.01 -12.64 -6.53
C PRO A 247 27.45 -13.16 -6.66
N SER A 248 27.62 -14.48 -6.47
CA SER A 248 28.91 -15.18 -6.42
C SER A 248 29.58 -15.41 -7.79
N THR A 249 28.85 -15.20 -8.88
CA THR A 249 29.33 -15.39 -10.26
C THR A 249 28.86 -14.22 -11.11
N GLU A 250 29.73 -13.74 -12.01
CA GLU A 250 29.42 -12.79 -13.07
C GLU A 250 28.37 -13.38 -14.03
N ALA A 251 27.12 -13.56 -13.60
CA ALA A 251 26.03 -13.43 -14.55
C ALA A 251 26.25 -12.07 -15.20
N THR A 252 26.57 -12.06 -16.50
CA THR A 252 26.93 -10.81 -17.16
C THR A 252 25.79 -9.83 -16.94
N PHE A 253 26.14 -8.58 -16.67
CA PHE A 253 25.18 -7.50 -16.43
C PHE A 253 24.05 -7.52 -17.49
N GLU A 254 24.40 -7.77 -18.75
CA GLU A 254 23.47 -7.90 -19.86
C GLU A 254 22.42 -9.00 -19.65
N ALA A 255 22.79 -10.12 -19.05
CA ALA A 255 21.86 -11.21 -18.76
C ALA A 255 20.89 -10.84 -17.62
N GLN A 256 21.34 -10.06 -16.63
CA GLN A 256 20.50 -9.58 -15.53
C GLN A 256 19.51 -8.53 -16.04
N PHE A 257 19.99 -7.58 -16.83
CA PHE A 257 19.16 -6.57 -17.46
C PHE A 257 18.15 -7.19 -18.45
N ALA A 258 18.54 -8.20 -19.23
CA ALA A 258 17.60 -8.91 -20.10
C ALA A 258 16.47 -9.61 -19.32
N ARG A 259 16.79 -10.27 -18.19
CA ARG A 259 15.76 -10.87 -17.32
C ARG A 259 14.80 -9.82 -16.75
N HIS A 260 15.36 -8.70 -16.30
CA HIS A 260 14.58 -7.54 -15.83
C HIS A 260 13.62 -7.02 -16.91
N GLN A 261 14.13 -6.78 -18.12
CA GLN A 261 13.30 -6.32 -19.25
C GLN A 261 12.21 -7.33 -19.61
N ASN A 262 12.52 -8.63 -19.61
CA ASN A 262 11.54 -9.67 -19.89
C ASN A 262 10.41 -9.68 -18.84
N TRP A 263 10.74 -9.53 -17.55
CA TRP A 263 9.72 -9.45 -16.51
C TRP A 263 8.80 -8.24 -16.70
N TRP A 264 9.35 -7.07 -17.02
CA TRP A 264 8.54 -5.88 -17.30
C TRP A 264 7.68 -6.05 -18.55
N HIS A 265 8.22 -6.67 -19.60
CA HIS A 265 7.44 -6.99 -20.79
C HIS A 265 6.25 -7.91 -20.44
N ASP A 266 6.49 -9.01 -19.74
CA ASP A 266 5.44 -9.94 -19.29
C ASP A 266 4.41 -9.23 -18.39
N PHE A 267 4.87 -8.30 -17.54
CA PHE A 267 4.01 -7.49 -16.67
C PHE A 267 3.03 -6.60 -17.45
N TRP A 268 3.48 -5.97 -18.53
CA TRP A 268 2.64 -5.14 -19.40
C TRP A 268 1.77 -5.96 -20.34
N GLU A 269 2.26 -7.10 -20.85
CA GLU A 269 1.46 -8.02 -21.65
C GLU A 269 0.32 -8.66 -20.84
N LYS A 270 0.50 -8.82 -19.53
CA LYS A 270 -0.49 -9.42 -18.63
C LYS A 270 -1.80 -8.63 -18.60
N SER A 271 -1.72 -7.31 -18.46
CA SER A 271 -2.87 -6.42 -18.26
C SER A 271 -2.55 -4.98 -18.62
N TYR A 272 -3.53 -4.25 -19.15
CA TYR A 272 -3.42 -2.82 -19.43
C TYR A 272 -4.82 -2.19 -19.61
N ILE A 273 -4.87 -0.87 -19.42
CA ILE A 273 -5.97 0.00 -19.90
C ILE A 273 -5.28 1.16 -20.61
N ILE A 274 -5.52 1.32 -21.91
CA ILE A 274 -4.95 2.38 -22.74
C ILE A 274 -6.11 3.16 -23.34
N ILE A 275 -6.27 4.41 -22.90
CA ILE A 275 -7.37 5.28 -23.33
C ILE A 275 -6.87 6.22 -24.43
N ASN A 276 -7.70 6.44 -25.45
CA ASN A 276 -7.40 7.20 -26.67
C ASN A 276 -6.08 6.74 -27.34
N PRO A 277 -5.90 5.42 -27.62
CA PRO A 277 -4.64 4.89 -28.16
C PRO A 277 -4.25 5.49 -29.51
N GLU A 278 -5.22 5.94 -30.31
CA GLU A 278 -4.99 6.51 -31.65
C GLU A 278 -4.74 8.03 -31.63
N ALA A 279 -4.95 8.69 -30.49
CA ALA A 279 -4.83 10.14 -30.36
C ALA A 279 -4.11 10.53 -29.04
N PRO A 280 -2.85 10.12 -28.82
CA PRO A 280 -2.13 10.45 -27.61
C PRO A 280 -1.91 11.95 -27.47
N ASN A 281 -2.43 12.55 -26.39
CA ASN A 281 -2.33 13.97 -26.13
C ASN A 281 -2.06 14.24 -24.63
N PRO A 282 -0.84 14.68 -24.26
CA PRO A 282 -0.51 15.01 -22.87
C PRO A 282 -1.37 16.09 -22.23
N ALA A 283 -2.08 16.92 -23.01
CA ALA A 283 -2.99 17.95 -22.52
C ALA A 283 -4.45 17.47 -22.39
N ASP A 284 -4.80 16.29 -22.92
CA ASP A 284 -6.15 15.73 -22.81
C ASP A 284 -6.29 14.99 -21.46
N PRO A 285 -7.20 15.43 -20.56
CA PRO A 285 -7.45 14.77 -19.29
C PRO A 285 -7.84 13.29 -19.43
N VAL A 286 -8.56 12.92 -20.50
CA VAL A 286 -8.99 11.53 -20.73
C VAL A 286 -7.79 10.64 -21.04
N TRP A 287 -6.87 11.13 -21.88
CA TRP A 287 -5.62 10.42 -22.16
C TRP A 287 -4.71 10.37 -20.92
N GLN A 288 -4.65 11.45 -20.11
CA GLN A 288 -3.91 11.46 -18.84
C GLN A 288 -4.38 10.36 -17.89
N VAL A 289 -5.69 10.14 -17.76
CA VAL A 289 -6.25 9.05 -16.93
C VAL A 289 -5.63 7.70 -17.31
N GLY A 290 -5.64 7.35 -18.60
CA GLY A 290 -5.05 6.10 -19.08
C GLY A 290 -3.53 6.01 -18.83
N ARG A 291 -2.80 7.10 -19.08
CA ARG A 291 -1.35 7.14 -18.82
C ARG A 291 -1.05 6.99 -17.32
N ASN A 292 -1.73 7.74 -16.48
CA ASN A 292 -1.47 7.81 -15.04
C ASN A 292 -1.93 6.53 -14.32
N TYR A 293 -2.98 5.86 -14.80
CA TYR A 293 -3.34 4.49 -14.40
C TYR A 293 -2.14 3.54 -14.55
N ASN A 294 -1.48 3.55 -15.73
CA ASN A 294 -0.33 2.68 -15.98
C ASN A 294 0.91 3.11 -15.20
N ILE A 295 1.17 4.41 -15.05
CA ILE A 295 2.29 4.89 -14.21
C ILE A 295 2.09 4.50 -12.74
N PHE A 296 0.88 4.61 -12.20
CA PHE A 296 0.61 4.20 -10.83
C PHE A 296 0.73 2.68 -10.65
N ARG A 297 0.21 1.89 -11.61
CA ARG A 297 0.42 0.43 -11.63
C ARG A 297 1.92 0.07 -11.64
N TYR A 298 2.75 0.81 -12.38
CA TYR A 298 4.21 0.66 -12.34
C TYR A 298 4.79 0.94 -10.95
N GLN A 299 4.35 2.02 -10.28
CA GLN A 299 4.82 2.33 -8.92
C GLN A 299 4.48 1.23 -7.91
N MET A 300 3.33 0.57 -8.06
CA MET A 300 2.96 -0.60 -7.25
C MET A 300 3.87 -1.82 -7.56
N ALA A 301 4.19 -2.04 -8.83
CA ALA A 301 5.05 -3.13 -9.28
C ALA A 301 6.53 -2.99 -8.83
N CYS A 302 6.98 -1.78 -8.53
CA CYS A 302 8.30 -1.54 -7.94
C CYS A 302 8.51 -2.26 -6.59
N ASN A 303 7.43 -2.64 -5.90
CA ASN A 303 7.47 -3.45 -4.68
C ASN A 303 6.88 -4.85 -4.90
N ALA A 304 6.81 -5.40 -6.13
CA ALA A 304 6.07 -6.65 -6.40
C ALA A 304 6.57 -7.89 -5.62
N ARG A 305 7.80 -7.88 -5.10
CA ARG A 305 8.39 -9.01 -4.35
C ARG A 305 8.92 -8.64 -2.96
N GLY A 306 8.46 -7.53 -2.41
CA GLY A 306 8.70 -7.15 -1.03
C GLY A 306 8.13 -8.09 0.01
N GLU A 307 8.79 -8.11 1.15
CA GLU A 307 8.35 -8.81 2.35
C GLU A 307 7.21 -8.05 3.06
N TYR A 308 7.12 -6.74 2.82
CA TYR A 308 6.10 -5.87 3.41
C TYR A 308 5.28 -5.17 2.33
N PRO A 309 4.01 -4.87 2.65
CA PRO A 309 3.10 -4.22 1.72
C PRO A 309 3.59 -2.82 1.32
N THR A 310 3.18 -2.38 0.12
CA THR A 310 3.44 -1.00 -0.33
C THR A 310 2.68 -0.02 0.57
N LYS A 311 3.39 0.89 1.22
CA LYS A 311 2.77 1.88 2.09
C LYS A 311 1.83 2.82 1.34
N PHE A 312 0.62 3.04 1.86
CA PHE A 312 -0.43 3.87 1.23
C PHE A 312 -0.08 5.35 1.06
N ASN A 313 0.86 5.89 1.84
CA ASN A 313 1.24 7.31 1.86
C ASN A 313 2.62 7.53 1.21
N GLY A 314 2.80 6.93 0.04
CA GLY A 314 3.92 7.21 -0.85
C GLY A 314 4.88 6.07 -1.11
N GLY A 315 4.55 4.86 -0.67
CA GLY A 315 5.34 3.65 -0.92
C GLY A 315 6.83 3.89 -0.66
N LEU A 316 7.64 3.69 -1.71
CA LEU A 316 9.09 3.88 -1.70
C LEU A 316 9.55 5.26 -2.19
N PHE A 317 8.62 6.16 -2.53
CA PHE A 317 8.90 7.33 -3.37
C PHE A 317 8.60 8.68 -2.70
N THR A 318 8.57 8.76 -1.38
CA THR A 318 8.42 10.04 -0.68
C THR A 318 9.63 10.96 -0.92
N VAL A 319 9.40 12.27 -0.83
CA VAL A 319 10.38 13.34 -1.09
C VAL A 319 10.69 14.13 0.17
N ASP A 320 11.67 15.04 0.12
CA ASP A 320 11.99 15.94 1.22
C ASP A 320 10.74 16.71 1.69
N PRO A 321 10.42 16.69 3.00
CA PRO A 321 9.15 17.18 3.50
C PRO A 321 9.02 18.71 3.43
N VAL A 322 10.15 19.44 3.42
CA VAL A 322 10.17 20.89 3.20
C VAL A 322 9.64 21.30 1.82
N LEU A 323 9.63 20.39 0.84
CA LEU A 323 9.02 20.62 -0.47
C LEU A 323 7.49 20.49 -0.46
N ILE A 324 6.91 19.99 0.64
CA ILE A 324 5.47 19.85 0.83
C ILE A 324 4.92 21.05 1.62
N GLY A 325 5.64 21.51 2.64
CA GLY A 325 5.29 22.68 3.45
C GLY A 325 6.46 23.16 4.32
N GLU A 326 6.55 24.47 4.56
CA GLU A 326 7.64 25.08 5.36
C GLU A 326 7.62 24.62 6.83
N GLU A 327 6.44 24.25 7.34
CA GLU A 327 6.24 23.70 8.68
C GLU A 327 7.00 22.39 8.91
N PHE A 328 7.40 21.69 7.84
CA PHE A 328 8.20 20.47 7.91
C PHE A 328 9.70 20.72 7.71
N SER A 329 10.18 21.97 7.71
CA SER A 329 11.60 22.29 7.61
C SER A 329 12.51 21.67 8.70
N PRO A 330 12.05 21.36 9.93
CA PRO A 330 12.86 20.62 10.91
C PRO A 330 12.99 19.12 10.60
N GLU A 331 12.16 18.60 9.69
CA GLU A 331 12.09 17.18 9.39
C GLU A 331 13.10 16.75 8.32
N ASN A 332 13.56 15.51 8.43
CA ASN A 332 14.53 14.94 7.51
C ASN A 332 13.85 14.13 6.37
N PRO A 333 14.60 13.65 5.37
CA PRO A 333 14.02 12.94 4.22
C PRO A 333 13.28 11.63 4.57
N ASP A 334 13.39 11.06 5.76
CA ASP A 334 12.62 9.86 6.16
C ASP A 334 11.16 10.20 6.48
N PHE A 335 10.85 11.46 6.76
CA PHE A 335 9.53 11.88 7.18
C PHE A 335 8.44 11.58 6.15
N ARG A 336 7.29 11.14 6.67
CA ARG A 336 6.00 11.13 6.00
C ARG A 336 4.90 11.19 7.06
N ALA A 337 3.82 11.92 6.83
CA ALA A 337 2.68 11.90 7.74
C ALA A 337 2.01 10.51 7.74
N TRP A 338 1.48 10.06 8.88
CA TRP A 338 1.05 8.66 9.09
C TRP A 338 2.17 7.65 8.81
N GLY A 339 3.40 8.03 9.19
CA GLY A 339 4.61 7.29 8.84
C GLY A 339 4.81 5.98 9.58
N GLY A 340 5.98 5.40 9.35
CA GLY A 340 6.40 4.20 10.05
C GLY A 340 5.60 2.94 9.74
N GLY A 341 5.56 2.05 10.73
CA GLY A 341 5.00 0.72 10.65
C GLY A 341 3.51 0.64 10.88
N VAL A 342 2.84 1.77 11.17
CA VAL A 342 1.39 1.82 11.38
C VAL A 342 0.67 1.75 10.04
N MET A 343 0.19 0.57 9.65
CA MET A 343 -0.51 0.36 8.37
C MET A 343 -2.00 0.59 8.55
N THR A 344 -2.46 1.83 8.30
CA THR A 344 -3.89 2.20 8.32
C THR A 344 -4.68 1.34 7.35
N ALA A 345 -5.44 0.39 7.89
CA ALA A 345 -6.06 -0.68 7.11
C ALA A 345 -7.08 -0.13 6.10
N GLN A 346 -7.85 0.89 6.50
CA GLN A 346 -8.77 1.68 5.67
C GLN A 346 -8.13 2.19 4.36
N ASN A 347 -6.93 2.75 4.43
CA ASN A 347 -6.20 3.26 3.26
C ASN A 347 -5.48 2.14 2.52
N GLN A 348 -4.92 1.17 3.26
CA GLN A 348 -4.04 0.14 2.74
C GLN A 348 -4.76 -0.78 1.73
N ARG A 349 -6.01 -1.13 1.98
CA ARG A 349 -6.81 -1.99 1.08
C ARG A 349 -6.99 -1.43 -0.33
N LEU A 350 -6.98 -0.10 -0.50
CA LEU A 350 -7.24 0.58 -1.78
C LEU A 350 -6.10 0.34 -2.78
N LEU A 351 -4.92 -0.02 -2.28
CA LEU A 351 -3.78 -0.37 -3.11
C LEU A 351 -3.88 -1.80 -3.67
N TYR A 352 -4.67 -2.68 -3.04
CA TYR A 352 -4.68 -4.13 -3.36
C TYR A 352 -5.92 -4.60 -4.10
N TRP A 353 -7.09 -4.00 -3.88
CA TRP A 353 -8.28 -4.26 -4.68
C TRP A 353 -8.04 -4.18 -6.20
N PRO A 354 -7.32 -3.17 -6.75
CA PRO A 354 -7.16 -3.07 -8.20
C PRO A 354 -6.23 -4.15 -8.77
N LEU A 355 -5.47 -4.86 -7.93
CA LEU A 355 -4.51 -5.89 -8.35
C LEU A 355 -5.19 -7.19 -8.78
N LEU A 356 -6.43 -7.43 -8.35
CA LEU A 356 -7.23 -8.56 -8.81
C LEU A 356 -7.49 -8.50 -10.31
N LYS A 357 -7.89 -7.32 -10.82
CA LYS A 357 -8.22 -7.11 -12.24
C LYS A 357 -6.99 -6.87 -13.10
N THR A 358 -5.85 -6.48 -12.54
CA THR A 358 -4.59 -6.50 -13.29
C THR A 358 -3.88 -7.85 -13.29
N GLY A 359 -4.33 -8.79 -12.44
CA GLY A 359 -3.68 -10.09 -12.27
C GLY A 359 -2.32 -9.99 -11.59
N ASP A 360 -2.05 -8.91 -10.85
CA ASP A 360 -0.81 -8.66 -10.10
C ASP A 360 -0.84 -9.39 -8.75
N PHE A 361 -1.20 -10.68 -8.81
CA PHE A 361 -1.45 -11.56 -7.68
C PHE A 361 -0.24 -11.74 -6.75
N GLU A 362 0.99 -11.63 -7.26
CA GLU A 362 2.21 -11.78 -6.46
C GLU A 362 2.35 -10.66 -5.43
N THR A 363 2.05 -9.42 -5.82
CA THR A 363 2.07 -8.25 -4.94
C THR A 363 1.02 -8.34 -3.83
N MET A 364 -0.12 -9.00 -4.07
CA MET A 364 -1.16 -9.16 -3.04
C MET A 364 -0.72 -10.02 -1.85
N LEU A 365 0.23 -10.94 -2.05
CA LEU A 365 0.68 -11.85 -0.98
C LEU A 365 1.31 -11.11 0.19
N GLN A 366 1.88 -9.94 -0.06
CA GLN A 366 2.54 -9.09 0.93
C GLN A 366 1.56 -8.59 1.98
N GLU A 367 0.38 -8.18 1.52
CA GLU A 367 -0.70 -7.76 2.39
C GLU A 367 -1.25 -8.94 3.17
N PHE A 368 -1.42 -10.10 2.54
CA PHE A 368 -1.88 -11.29 3.27
C PHE A 368 -0.86 -11.77 4.31
N ASP A 369 0.43 -11.65 4.00
CA ASP A 369 1.53 -11.95 4.93
C ASP A 369 1.62 -10.94 6.08
N PHE A 370 1.17 -9.70 5.88
CA PHE A 370 1.03 -8.70 6.95
C PHE A 370 0.04 -9.14 8.02
N TYR A 371 -1.05 -9.82 7.66
CA TYR A 371 -2.00 -10.41 8.62
C TYR A 371 -1.57 -11.81 9.11
N ARG A 372 -0.99 -12.63 8.24
CA ARG A 372 -0.58 -14.01 8.58
C ARG A 372 0.51 -14.05 9.65
N ARG A 373 1.54 -13.20 9.55
CA ARG A 373 2.71 -13.22 10.44
C ARG A 373 2.34 -12.93 11.91
N PRO A 374 1.63 -11.83 12.24
CA PRO A 374 1.26 -11.49 13.61
C PRO A 374 -0.10 -12.08 14.06
N LEU A 375 -0.71 -13.02 13.31
CA LEU A 375 -2.01 -13.61 13.68
C LEU A 375 -2.06 -14.09 15.13
N LYS A 376 -0.99 -14.74 15.59
CA LYS A 376 -0.94 -15.24 16.96
C LYS A 376 -0.96 -14.11 18.01
N ASN A 377 -0.31 -12.98 17.73
CA ASN A 377 -0.35 -11.81 18.61
C ASN A 377 -1.79 -11.29 18.73
N ALA A 378 -2.50 -11.16 17.60
CA ALA A 378 -3.89 -10.69 17.58
C ALA A 378 -4.83 -11.62 18.36
N GLU A 379 -4.69 -12.94 18.22
CA GLU A 379 -5.48 -13.92 18.98
C GLU A 379 -5.17 -13.88 20.49
N MET A 380 -3.89 -13.74 20.86
CA MET A 380 -3.48 -13.65 22.26
C MET A 380 -4.01 -12.38 22.93
N ARG A 381 -4.05 -11.26 22.20
CA ARG A 381 -4.68 -10.01 22.65
C ARG A 381 -6.17 -10.18 22.91
N THR A 382 -6.91 -10.75 21.96
CA THR A 382 -8.35 -11.02 22.14
C THR A 382 -8.60 -11.87 23.39
N GLN A 383 -7.84 -12.96 23.55
CA GLN A 383 -7.95 -13.85 24.71
C GLN A 383 -7.63 -13.13 26.03
N ALA A 384 -6.60 -12.28 26.05
CA ALA A 384 -6.19 -11.56 27.25
C ALA A 384 -7.19 -10.48 27.69
N TYR A 385 -7.86 -9.82 26.73
CA TYR A 385 -8.81 -8.75 27.03
C TYR A 385 -10.22 -9.24 27.30
N TRP A 386 -10.73 -10.15 26.47
CA TRP A 386 -12.15 -10.51 26.48
C TRP A 386 -12.42 -11.99 26.77
N GLY A 387 -11.37 -12.81 26.88
CA GLY A 387 -11.49 -14.21 27.29
C GLY A 387 -12.11 -15.15 26.25
N HIS A 388 -12.27 -14.69 25.01
CA HIS A 388 -12.79 -15.47 23.89
C HIS A 388 -11.78 -15.58 22.74
N GLU A 389 -12.09 -16.40 21.73
CA GLU A 389 -11.20 -16.66 20.60
C GLU A 389 -11.46 -15.71 19.41
N GLY A 390 -10.60 -15.81 18.39
CA GLY A 390 -10.63 -14.97 17.19
C GLY A 390 -9.62 -13.82 17.24
N ALA A 391 -9.14 -13.41 16.07
CA ALA A 391 -8.15 -12.35 15.95
C ALA A 391 -8.81 -10.97 15.93
N CYS A 392 -8.25 -10.01 16.69
CA CYS A 392 -8.65 -8.61 16.62
C CYS A 392 -7.52 -7.78 16.00
N PHE A 393 -7.59 -7.63 14.67
CA PHE A 393 -6.80 -6.65 13.94
C PHE A 393 -7.57 -5.32 13.90
N THR A 394 -6.93 -4.26 14.38
CA THR A 394 -7.49 -2.90 14.40
C THR A 394 -7.00 -2.10 13.20
N ASP A 395 -7.69 -1.02 12.86
CA ASP A 395 -7.35 -0.21 11.70
C ASP A 395 -5.92 0.38 11.74
N GLN A 396 -5.52 0.92 12.88
CA GLN A 396 -4.22 1.58 13.08
C GLN A 396 -3.28 0.69 13.89
N MET A 397 -2.65 -0.28 13.24
CA MET A 397 -1.78 -1.27 13.88
C MET A 397 -0.37 -1.30 13.30
N SER A 398 0.58 -1.72 14.13
CA SER A 398 1.93 -2.07 13.70
C SER A 398 2.00 -3.43 13.01
N GLN A 399 3.16 -3.76 12.46
CA GLN A 399 3.49 -5.07 11.88
C GLN A 399 3.35 -6.23 12.88
N ALA A 400 3.34 -5.94 14.18
CA ALA A 400 3.13 -6.91 15.25
C ALA A 400 1.65 -7.12 15.62
N ALA A 401 0.70 -6.51 14.89
CA ALA A 401 -0.72 -6.43 15.24
C ALA A 401 -0.96 -5.81 16.65
N ILE A 402 -0.06 -4.93 17.07
CA ILE A 402 -0.20 -4.09 18.26
C ILE A 402 -0.83 -2.78 17.81
N VAL A 403 -1.85 -2.30 18.54
CA VAL A 403 -2.50 -1.01 18.23
C VAL A 403 -1.47 0.10 18.37
N SER A 404 -1.46 1.09 17.49
CA SER A 404 -0.54 2.22 17.66
C SER A 404 -0.76 2.92 19.01
N GLY A 405 0.32 3.39 19.62
CA GLY A 405 0.24 4.01 20.94
C GLY A 405 -0.68 5.25 21.00
N ARG A 406 -0.76 6.00 19.89
CA ARG A 406 -1.73 7.09 19.69
C ARG A 406 -3.16 6.63 19.90
N GLU A 407 -3.57 5.60 19.16
CA GLU A 407 -4.97 5.21 19.08
C GLU A 407 -5.40 4.42 20.31
N TYR A 408 -4.48 3.66 20.91
CA TYR A 408 -4.74 3.05 22.22
C TYR A 408 -4.83 4.11 23.33
N GLY A 409 -4.09 5.21 23.19
CA GLY A 409 -4.07 6.39 24.07
C GLY A 409 -3.01 6.29 25.16
N TRP A 410 -1.99 7.16 25.11
CA TRP A 410 -0.97 7.23 26.16
C TRP A 410 -1.49 7.84 27.47
N ASP A 411 -2.49 8.73 27.37
CA ASP A 411 -3.24 9.30 28.49
C ASP A 411 -4.69 8.78 28.52
N ARG A 412 -4.87 7.49 28.23
CA ARG A 412 -6.20 6.87 28.21
C ARG A 412 -6.85 6.85 29.61
N PRO A 413 -8.19 6.99 29.71
CA PRO A 413 -8.89 6.87 31.00
C PRO A 413 -8.64 5.52 31.68
N VAL A 414 -8.47 5.54 33.00
CA VAL A 414 -8.15 4.35 33.82
C VAL A 414 -9.29 3.32 33.81
N ASP A 415 -10.52 3.79 33.65
CA ASP A 415 -11.74 2.99 33.59
C ASP A 415 -12.11 2.54 32.17
N LEU A 416 -11.42 3.03 31.14
CA LEU A 416 -11.63 2.56 29.77
C LEU A 416 -11.18 1.10 29.64
N GLU A 417 -12.10 0.26 29.20
CA GLU A 417 -11.90 -1.18 29.06
C GLU A 417 -10.64 -1.52 28.25
N ARG A 418 -9.91 -2.54 28.70
CA ARG A 418 -8.74 -3.06 27.98
C ARG A 418 -9.13 -3.57 26.59
N GLY A 419 -8.24 -3.38 25.63
CA GLY A 419 -8.50 -3.75 24.23
C GLY A 419 -9.38 -2.76 23.45
N VAL A 420 -10.00 -1.78 24.12
CA VAL A 420 -10.75 -0.67 23.48
C VAL A 420 -9.81 0.52 23.31
N GLN A 421 -9.77 1.11 22.11
CA GLN A 421 -8.98 2.30 21.81
C GLN A 421 -9.55 3.56 22.47
N SER A 422 -8.70 4.51 22.87
CA SER A 422 -9.12 5.81 23.44
C SER A 422 -9.36 6.87 22.35
N SER A 423 -9.53 6.44 21.11
CA SER A 423 -9.66 7.30 19.94
C SER A 423 -11.11 7.41 19.49
N PRO A 424 -11.62 8.62 19.20
CA PRO A 424 -12.98 8.80 18.72
C PRO A 424 -13.22 8.17 17.35
N TYR A 425 -12.16 7.84 16.60
CA TYR A 425 -12.21 7.22 15.28
C TYR A 425 -12.16 5.69 15.32
N HIS A 426 -11.69 5.08 16.42
CA HIS A 426 -11.32 3.66 16.43
C HIS A 426 -11.83 2.84 17.62
N GLU A 427 -12.54 3.40 18.59
CA GLU A 427 -12.98 2.74 19.85
C GLU A 427 -13.54 1.31 19.67
N TYR A 428 -14.33 1.07 18.62
CA TYR A 428 -14.89 -0.25 18.29
C TYR A 428 -14.83 -0.56 16.79
N TYR A 429 -13.82 -0.03 16.09
CA TYR A 429 -13.68 -0.23 14.65
C TYR A 429 -12.81 -1.47 14.34
N PHE A 430 -13.49 -2.58 14.03
CA PHE A 430 -12.87 -3.87 13.73
C PHE A 430 -13.18 -4.41 12.33
N THR A 431 -14.03 -3.74 11.53
CA THR A 431 -14.53 -4.27 10.25
C THR A 431 -13.43 -4.42 9.20
N SER A 432 -12.39 -3.58 9.23
CA SER A 432 -11.35 -3.57 8.19
C SER A 432 -10.68 -4.94 7.99
N GLN A 433 -10.48 -5.73 9.05
CA GLN A 433 -9.91 -7.08 8.93
C GLN A 433 -10.78 -8.03 8.10
N LEU A 434 -12.11 -7.88 8.13
CA LEU A 434 -13.03 -8.70 7.36
C LEU A 434 -12.84 -8.43 5.86
N GLU A 435 -12.50 -7.21 5.49
CA GLU A 435 -12.27 -6.83 4.11
C GLU A 435 -11.01 -7.50 3.53
N PHE A 436 -9.92 -7.57 4.30
CA PHE A 436 -8.73 -8.33 3.90
C PHE A 436 -8.98 -9.84 3.89
N ALA A 437 -9.79 -10.35 4.83
CA ALA A 437 -10.24 -11.74 4.80
C ALA A 437 -11.02 -12.04 3.51
N PHE A 438 -11.88 -11.12 3.08
CA PHE A 438 -12.61 -11.23 1.82
C PHE A 438 -11.69 -11.11 0.61
N MET A 439 -10.69 -10.25 0.65
CA MET A 439 -9.68 -10.12 -0.40
C MET A 439 -8.87 -11.42 -0.62
N VAL A 440 -8.61 -12.21 0.44
CA VAL A 440 -8.02 -13.56 0.31
C VAL A 440 -8.95 -14.50 -0.46
N LEU A 441 -10.27 -14.45 -0.20
CA LEU A 441 -11.26 -15.26 -0.92
C LEU A 441 -11.39 -14.83 -2.37
N GLU A 442 -11.38 -13.52 -2.64
CA GLU A 442 -11.39 -12.97 -4.00
C GLU A 442 -10.11 -13.30 -4.76
N TYR A 443 -8.96 -13.28 -4.09
CA TYR A 443 -7.70 -13.75 -4.66
C TYR A 443 -7.82 -15.21 -5.12
N TYR A 444 -8.42 -16.11 -4.33
CA TYR A 444 -8.71 -17.47 -4.78
C TYR A 444 -9.72 -17.48 -5.94
N ARG A 445 -10.79 -16.70 -5.85
CA ARG A 445 -11.84 -16.61 -6.88
C ARG A 445 -11.26 -16.22 -8.24
N TYR A 446 -10.36 -15.23 -8.28
CA TYR A 446 -9.69 -14.76 -9.50
C TYR A 446 -8.55 -15.67 -9.93
N SER A 447 -7.60 -15.94 -9.05
CA SER A 447 -6.33 -16.56 -9.41
C SER A 447 -6.35 -18.09 -9.37
N ARG A 448 -7.32 -18.71 -8.68
CA ARG A 448 -7.34 -20.14 -8.28
C ARG A 448 -6.03 -20.63 -7.67
N LYS A 449 -5.22 -19.74 -7.09
CA LYS A 449 -4.01 -20.10 -6.34
C LYS A 449 -4.39 -20.52 -4.92
N ASP A 450 -3.53 -21.31 -4.29
CA ASP A 450 -3.76 -21.86 -2.96
C ASP A 450 -3.81 -20.76 -1.89
N ILE A 451 -4.86 -20.80 -1.05
CA ILE A 451 -5.06 -19.87 0.08
C ILE A 451 -4.97 -20.54 1.45
N ARG A 452 -4.62 -21.84 1.53
CA ARG A 452 -4.42 -22.55 2.80
C ARG A 452 -3.53 -21.78 3.81
N PRO A 453 -2.42 -21.13 3.40
CA PRO A 453 -1.59 -20.35 4.33
C PRO A 453 -2.34 -19.20 5.04
N TYR A 454 -3.42 -18.69 4.44
CA TYR A 454 -4.15 -17.51 4.90
C TYR A 454 -5.52 -17.85 5.51
N MET A 455 -6.02 -19.09 5.31
CA MET A 455 -7.26 -19.54 5.92
C MET A 455 -7.31 -19.41 7.45
N PRO A 456 -6.23 -19.64 8.23
CA PRO A 456 -6.26 -19.37 9.66
C PRO A 456 -6.67 -17.93 10.00
N PHE A 457 -6.13 -16.94 9.28
CA PHE A 457 -6.52 -15.54 9.44
C PHE A 457 -8.00 -15.33 9.10
N VAL A 458 -8.44 -15.77 7.92
CA VAL A 458 -9.85 -15.61 7.47
C VAL A 458 -10.83 -16.19 8.49
N LYS A 459 -10.56 -17.41 8.98
CA LYS A 459 -11.42 -18.08 9.96
C LYS A 459 -11.40 -17.37 11.32
N SER A 460 -10.22 -16.93 11.77
CA SER A 460 -10.05 -16.25 13.06
C SER A 460 -10.70 -14.86 13.07
N ALA A 461 -10.65 -14.12 11.96
CA ALA A 461 -11.33 -12.83 11.80
C ALA A 461 -12.86 -12.96 11.89
N VAL A 462 -13.48 -13.94 11.21
CA VAL A 462 -14.93 -14.18 11.33
C VAL A 462 -15.31 -14.66 12.73
N ARG A 463 -14.48 -15.53 13.33
CA ARG A 463 -14.71 -16.05 14.69
C ARG A 463 -14.69 -14.95 15.74
N PHE A 464 -13.82 -13.94 15.58
CA PHE A 464 -13.81 -12.77 16.47
C PHE A 464 -15.18 -12.10 16.50
N PHE A 465 -15.79 -11.82 15.34
CA PHE A 465 -17.12 -11.19 15.31
C PHE A 465 -18.21 -12.09 15.93
N ASP A 466 -18.16 -13.40 15.69
CA ASP A 466 -19.12 -14.32 16.32
C ASP A 466 -19.02 -14.30 17.85
N GLU A 467 -17.82 -14.53 18.39
CA GLU A 467 -17.64 -14.66 19.84
C GLU A 467 -17.69 -13.31 20.55
N HIS A 468 -17.08 -12.27 19.97
CA HIS A 468 -17.04 -10.93 20.56
C HIS A 468 -18.43 -10.35 20.71
N TYR A 469 -19.27 -10.42 19.68
CA TYR A 469 -20.61 -9.82 19.77
C TYR A 469 -21.60 -10.65 20.60
N GLN A 470 -21.40 -11.96 20.73
CA GLN A 470 -22.11 -12.71 21.77
C GLN A 470 -21.64 -12.34 23.18
N PHE A 471 -20.34 -12.12 23.37
CA PHE A 471 -19.77 -11.63 24.63
C PHE A 471 -20.35 -10.25 25.00
N ARG A 472 -20.30 -9.29 24.08
CA ARG A 472 -20.88 -7.94 24.26
C ARG A 472 -22.38 -7.99 24.50
N ALA A 473 -23.12 -8.80 23.75
CA ALA A 473 -24.56 -8.90 23.94
C ALA A 473 -24.91 -9.44 25.34
N ARG A 474 -24.15 -10.42 25.87
CA ARG A 474 -24.32 -10.89 27.26
C ARG A 474 -24.04 -9.78 28.28
N GLN A 475 -23.01 -8.95 28.04
CA GLN A 475 -22.68 -7.83 28.94
C GLN A 475 -23.76 -6.75 28.95
N HIS A 476 -24.29 -6.37 27.78
CA HIS A 476 -25.22 -5.23 27.65
C HIS A 476 -26.71 -5.60 27.75
N PHE A 477 -27.07 -6.83 27.35
CA PHE A 477 -28.47 -7.26 27.22
C PHE A 477 -28.77 -8.57 27.98
N GLY A 478 -27.78 -9.17 28.66
CA GLY A 478 -27.95 -10.38 29.47
C GLY A 478 -28.11 -11.69 28.67
N GLN A 479 -28.14 -11.62 27.34
CA GLN A 479 -28.27 -12.76 26.42
C GLN A 479 -27.35 -12.58 25.20
N PRO A 480 -26.88 -13.67 24.56
CA PRO A 480 -25.96 -13.57 23.42
C PRO A 480 -26.59 -13.08 22.11
N PHE A 481 -27.92 -13.05 22.02
CA PHE A 481 -28.69 -12.71 20.83
C PHE A 481 -29.93 -11.92 21.21
N SER A 482 -30.56 -11.25 20.23
CA SER A 482 -31.88 -10.63 20.39
C SER A 482 -32.97 -11.66 20.66
N GLU A 483 -34.18 -11.19 21.01
CA GLU A 483 -35.36 -12.05 21.20
C GLU A 483 -35.69 -12.88 19.94
N ASP A 484 -35.45 -12.31 18.76
CA ASP A 484 -35.59 -12.99 17.46
C ASP A 484 -34.40 -13.90 17.10
N GLY A 485 -33.45 -14.07 18.03
CA GLY A 485 -32.28 -14.94 17.87
C GLY A 485 -31.17 -14.39 16.97
N LYS A 486 -31.16 -13.07 16.70
CA LYS A 486 -30.18 -12.39 15.85
C LYS A 486 -29.00 -11.82 16.63
N TYR A 487 -27.86 -11.62 15.98
CA TYR A 487 -26.75 -10.86 16.56
C TYR A 487 -27.19 -9.43 16.90
N ILE A 488 -26.59 -8.88 17.95
CA ILE A 488 -26.66 -7.46 18.28
C ILE A 488 -25.23 -6.94 18.19
N PHE A 489 -24.86 -6.29 17.08
CA PHE A 489 -23.55 -5.69 16.93
C PHE A 489 -23.49 -4.39 17.71
N TYR A 490 -23.15 -4.47 18.99
CA TYR A 490 -23.08 -3.33 19.91
C TYR A 490 -22.18 -3.63 21.12
N PRO A 491 -21.33 -2.68 21.57
CA PRO A 491 -20.98 -1.45 20.87
C PRO A 491 -20.14 -1.76 19.61
N CYS A 492 -20.24 -0.91 18.60
CA CYS A 492 -19.55 -1.05 17.31
C CYS A 492 -19.24 0.35 16.74
N MET A 493 -18.72 0.41 15.53
CA MET A 493 -18.62 1.63 14.72
C MET A 493 -19.03 1.30 13.29
N ALA A 494 -19.50 2.29 12.53
CA ALA A 494 -19.62 2.17 11.09
C ALA A 494 -18.45 2.95 10.47
N LEU A 495 -17.37 2.21 10.19
CA LEU A 495 -16.06 2.76 9.83
C LEU A 495 -15.58 3.80 10.87
N GLU A 496 -14.72 4.73 10.46
CA GLU A 496 -14.24 5.84 11.31
C GLU A 496 -15.27 6.98 11.44
N THR A 497 -16.39 6.90 10.72
CA THR A 497 -17.33 8.01 10.58
C THR A 497 -18.42 8.03 11.66
N TYR A 498 -19.16 6.94 11.84
CA TYR A 498 -20.31 6.91 12.76
C TYR A 498 -19.92 6.24 14.07
N THR A 499 -20.12 6.94 15.19
CA THR A 499 -19.51 6.58 16.49
C THR A 499 -20.47 6.79 17.67
N GLY A 500 -20.05 6.39 18.88
CA GLY A 500 -20.89 6.40 20.09
C GLY A 500 -21.69 5.10 20.23
N ASN A 501 -23.00 5.19 20.48
CA ASN A 501 -23.87 4.02 20.66
C ASN A 501 -24.26 3.34 19.34
N VAL A 502 -23.27 3.01 18.51
CA VAL A 502 -23.54 2.40 17.19
C VAL A 502 -24.02 0.97 17.36
N ARG A 503 -25.18 0.68 16.76
CA ARG A 503 -25.79 -0.67 16.76
C ARG A 503 -26.05 -1.15 15.35
N ASN A 504 -25.65 -2.39 15.06
CA ASN A 504 -25.96 -3.07 13.79
C ASN A 504 -25.54 -2.26 12.55
N PRO A 505 -24.24 -1.91 12.40
CA PRO A 505 -23.78 -1.11 11.28
C PRO A 505 -23.81 -1.89 9.96
N ALA A 506 -24.12 -1.17 8.87
CA ALA A 506 -24.38 -1.77 7.56
C ALA A 506 -23.15 -2.45 6.95
N ASP A 507 -21.96 -1.89 7.15
CA ASP A 507 -20.68 -2.43 6.67
C ASP A 507 -20.36 -3.79 7.32
N VAL A 508 -20.54 -3.93 8.64
CA VAL A 508 -20.32 -5.21 9.35
C VAL A 508 -21.31 -6.29 8.92
N ILE A 509 -22.60 -5.93 8.82
CA ILE A 509 -23.63 -6.88 8.42
C ILE A 509 -23.37 -7.36 6.98
N ALA A 510 -23.02 -6.44 6.07
CA ALA A 510 -22.67 -6.78 4.71
C ALA A 510 -21.42 -7.68 4.65
N ALA A 511 -20.38 -7.34 5.42
CA ALA A 511 -19.14 -8.11 5.52
C ALA A 511 -19.40 -9.56 5.91
N LEU A 512 -20.10 -9.79 7.01
CA LEU A 512 -20.39 -11.13 7.52
C LEU A 512 -21.37 -11.90 6.63
N THR A 513 -22.31 -11.20 5.98
CA THR A 513 -23.22 -11.81 5.00
C THR A 513 -22.43 -12.41 3.84
N VAL A 514 -21.50 -11.65 3.27
CA VAL A 514 -20.68 -12.10 2.14
C VAL A 514 -19.67 -13.15 2.58
N LEU A 515 -18.91 -12.91 3.65
CA LEU A 515 -17.89 -13.85 4.11
C LEU A 515 -18.47 -15.22 4.49
N THR A 516 -19.58 -15.26 5.23
CA THR A 516 -20.20 -16.54 5.58
C THR A 516 -20.73 -17.27 4.35
N ARG A 517 -21.26 -16.56 3.35
CA ARG A 517 -21.70 -17.14 2.07
C ARG A 517 -20.52 -17.74 1.31
N GLU A 518 -19.43 -17.00 1.15
CA GLU A 518 -18.26 -17.47 0.40
C GLU A 518 -17.55 -18.64 1.11
N LEU A 519 -17.41 -18.58 2.45
CA LEU A 519 -16.85 -19.69 3.23
C LEU A 519 -17.66 -20.99 3.10
N GLN A 520 -18.98 -20.90 2.98
CA GLN A 520 -19.84 -22.07 2.72
C GLN A 520 -19.65 -22.63 1.29
N ARG A 521 -19.37 -21.76 0.31
CA ARG A 521 -19.15 -22.13 -1.09
C ARG A 521 -17.76 -22.74 -1.34
N LEU A 522 -16.78 -22.49 -0.47
CA LEU A 522 -15.42 -23.01 -0.66
C LEU A 522 -15.36 -24.54 -0.67
N PRO A 523 -14.40 -25.14 -1.40
CA PRO A 523 -14.12 -26.58 -1.33
C PRO A 523 -13.78 -27.06 0.10
N ALA A 524 -14.05 -28.35 0.36
CA ALA A 524 -13.85 -28.98 1.66
C ALA A 524 -12.39 -28.95 2.16
N GLU A 525 -11.43 -28.79 1.25
CA GLU A 525 -9.99 -28.65 1.58
C GLU A 525 -9.65 -27.35 2.30
N TYR A 526 -10.47 -26.30 2.12
CA TYR A 526 -10.31 -25.01 2.80
C TYR A 526 -11.25 -24.88 4.00
N VAL A 527 -12.49 -25.36 3.84
CA VAL A 527 -13.55 -25.28 4.85
C VAL A 527 -14.28 -26.62 4.91
N ALA A 528 -14.06 -27.39 5.97
CA ALA A 528 -14.67 -28.70 6.15
C ALA A 528 -16.19 -28.59 6.36
N ASP A 529 -16.94 -29.66 6.10
CA ASP A 529 -18.42 -29.62 6.14
C ASP A 529 -18.99 -29.21 7.50
N HIS A 530 -18.33 -29.58 8.60
CA HIS A 530 -18.73 -29.16 9.95
C HIS A 530 -18.49 -27.65 10.19
N GLU A 531 -17.47 -27.07 9.56
CA GLU A 531 -17.22 -25.62 9.57
C GLU A 531 -18.23 -24.88 8.69
N LYS A 532 -18.62 -25.44 7.55
CA LYS A 532 -19.71 -24.88 6.71
C LYS A 532 -21.02 -24.79 7.49
N ALA A 533 -21.34 -25.81 8.27
CA ALA A 533 -22.50 -25.79 9.16
C ALA A 533 -22.38 -24.70 10.25
N TYR A 534 -21.18 -24.39 10.72
CA TYR A 534 -20.94 -23.25 11.62
C TYR A 534 -21.24 -21.92 10.94
N TYR A 535 -20.72 -21.68 9.73
CA TYR A 535 -21.00 -20.45 8.98
C TYR A 535 -22.46 -20.30 8.56
N ALA A 536 -23.14 -21.40 8.24
CA ALA A 536 -24.58 -21.40 7.97
C ALA A 536 -25.39 -20.93 9.19
N ARG A 537 -25.01 -21.37 10.40
CA ARG A 537 -25.65 -20.90 11.66
C ARG A 537 -25.36 -19.43 11.93
N LEU A 538 -24.13 -18.97 11.71
CA LEU A 538 -23.77 -17.55 11.85
C LEU A 538 -24.62 -16.70 10.90
N SER A 539 -24.63 -17.06 9.61
CA SER A 539 -25.38 -16.38 8.56
C SER A 539 -26.87 -16.26 8.90
N ALA A 540 -27.50 -17.33 9.39
CA ALA A 540 -28.91 -17.33 9.78
C ALA A 540 -29.23 -16.37 10.95
N ARG A 541 -28.24 -16.04 11.78
CA ARG A 541 -28.35 -15.12 12.91
C ARG A 541 -28.02 -13.67 12.57
N LEU A 542 -27.56 -13.37 11.36
CA LEU A 542 -27.32 -11.97 10.99
C LEU A 542 -28.64 -11.17 10.98
N PRO A 543 -28.66 -9.97 11.57
CA PRO A 543 -29.75 -9.02 11.37
C PRO A 543 -29.77 -8.53 9.90
N GLU A 544 -30.87 -7.90 9.50
CA GLU A 544 -30.97 -7.27 8.18
C GLU A 544 -30.12 -5.99 8.12
N ILE A 545 -29.67 -5.62 6.91
CA ILE A 545 -29.01 -4.33 6.69
C ILE A 545 -30.02 -3.22 7.01
N PRO A 546 -29.67 -2.26 7.88
CA PRO A 546 -30.58 -1.21 8.27
C PRO A 546 -30.85 -0.26 7.09
N TRP A 547 -32.10 0.21 7.00
CA TRP A 547 -32.52 1.21 6.01
C TRP A 547 -33.23 2.35 6.73
N ARG A 548 -33.29 3.50 6.05
CA ARG A 548 -34.03 4.69 6.49
C ARG A 548 -34.73 5.35 5.31
N GLU A 549 -35.65 6.26 5.59
CA GLU A 549 -36.23 7.14 4.58
C GLU A 549 -35.50 8.49 4.65
N MET A 550 -34.98 8.95 3.51
CA MET A 550 -34.30 10.24 3.35
C MET A 550 -34.92 10.95 2.15
N GLU A 551 -35.43 12.17 2.35
CA GLU A 551 -36.07 12.96 1.29
C GLU A 551 -37.19 12.23 0.50
N GLY A 552 -37.88 11.27 1.14
CA GLY A 552 -38.94 10.47 0.52
C GLY A 552 -38.43 9.23 -0.24
N HIS A 553 -37.13 8.96 -0.21
CA HIS A 553 -36.49 7.80 -0.81
C HIS A 553 -36.04 6.80 0.25
N ARG A 554 -36.10 5.51 -0.08
CA ARG A 554 -35.56 4.46 0.78
C ARG A 554 -34.06 4.38 0.53
N THR A 555 -33.26 4.53 1.58
CA THR A 555 -31.79 4.46 1.51
C THR A 555 -31.26 3.45 2.53
N ILE A 556 -30.06 2.94 2.31
CA ILE A 556 -29.31 2.20 3.33
C ILE A 556 -28.95 3.19 4.45
N ALA A 557 -29.15 2.77 5.71
CA ALA A 557 -28.70 3.54 6.86
C ALA A 557 -27.28 3.12 7.25
N PRO A 558 -26.45 4.01 7.82
CA PRO A 558 -25.08 3.66 8.23
C PRO A 558 -25.09 2.59 9.34
N ALA A 559 -26.09 2.66 10.22
CA ALA A 559 -26.36 1.72 11.29
C ALA A 559 -27.83 1.81 11.72
N GLU A 560 -28.28 0.92 12.60
CA GLU A 560 -29.62 1.03 13.20
C GLU A 560 -29.71 2.20 14.19
N LYS A 561 -28.61 2.48 14.90
CA LYS A 561 -28.44 3.60 15.83
C LYS A 561 -27.00 4.08 15.79
N TRP A 562 -26.77 5.37 16.07
CA TRP A 562 -25.47 6.02 16.28
C TRP A 562 -25.70 7.37 16.97
N ASP A 563 -24.66 7.97 17.56
CA ASP A 563 -24.78 9.27 18.24
C ASP A 563 -24.06 10.41 17.52
N ARG A 564 -22.95 10.11 16.84
CA ARG A 564 -22.02 11.11 16.31
C ARG A 564 -21.54 10.75 14.91
N ILE A 565 -21.15 11.77 14.16
CA ILE A 565 -20.44 11.70 12.87
C ILE A 565 -19.13 12.45 13.05
N VAL A 566 -17.99 11.80 12.85
CA VAL A 566 -16.66 12.37 13.13
C VAL A 566 -15.67 12.31 11.96
N ASN A 567 -16.04 11.65 10.86
CA ASN A 567 -15.22 11.52 9.64
C ASN A 567 -16.11 11.53 8.38
N TYR A 568 -15.59 11.13 7.21
CA TYR A 568 -16.23 11.35 5.90
C TYR A 568 -16.58 10.09 5.11
N GLU A 569 -16.26 8.89 5.59
CA GLU A 569 -16.63 7.66 4.89
C GLU A 569 -18.15 7.52 4.74
N ILE A 570 -18.57 6.72 3.75
CA ILE A 570 -19.98 6.39 3.48
C ILE A 570 -20.21 4.88 3.73
N PRO A 571 -20.27 4.39 4.99
CA PRO A 571 -20.61 2.99 5.31
C PRO A 571 -21.89 2.49 4.64
N GLN A 572 -22.84 3.38 4.35
CA GLN A 572 -24.08 3.09 3.63
C GLN A 572 -23.82 2.48 2.24
N LEU A 573 -22.68 2.77 1.61
CA LEU A 573 -22.28 2.27 0.30
C LEU A 573 -21.27 1.13 0.37
N TYR A 574 -20.84 0.72 1.56
CA TYR A 574 -20.01 -0.48 1.71
C TYR A 574 -20.71 -1.77 1.23
N PRO A 575 -22.03 -1.93 1.40
CA PRO A 575 -22.79 -3.00 0.74
C PRO A 575 -22.66 -3.00 -0.81
N VAL A 576 -22.30 -1.89 -1.45
CA VAL A 576 -22.02 -1.81 -2.90
C VAL A 576 -20.57 -2.23 -3.20
N PHE A 577 -19.61 -1.62 -2.50
CA PHE A 577 -18.19 -1.96 -2.59
C PHE A 577 -17.54 -1.84 -1.20
N PRO A 578 -16.79 -2.85 -0.73
CA PRO A 578 -16.29 -4.00 -1.49
C PRO A 578 -17.28 -5.17 -1.59
N TRP A 579 -18.35 -5.17 -0.79
CA TRP A 579 -19.14 -6.39 -0.53
C TRP A 579 -19.99 -6.87 -1.71
N GLY A 580 -20.38 -5.96 -2.61
CA GLY A 580 -21.09 -6.31 -3.84
C GLY A 580 -22.44 -6.97 -3.62
N LEU A 581 -23.18 -6.58 -2.58
CA LEU A 581 -24.57 -6.98 -2.35
C LEU A 581 -25.55 -6.19 -3.23
N TYR A 582 -25.16 -4.97 -3.63
CA TYR A 582 -25.92 -4.10 -4.53
C TYR A 582 -25.01 -3.56 -5.63
N GLY A 583 -25.60 -3.17 -6.76
CA GLY A 583 -24.89 -2.65 -7.93
C GLY A 583 -25.41 -3.23 -9.24
N VAL A 584 -24.76 -2.90 -10.35
CA VAL A 584 -25.13 -3.41 -11.67
C VAL A 584 -25.04 -4.94 -11.68
N GLY A 585 -26.14 -5.59 -12.09
CA GLY A 585 -26.26 -7.05 -12.11
C GLY A 585 -26.75 -7.69 -10.82
N GLU A 586 -26.89 -6.91 -9.73
CA GLU A 586 -27.43 -7.32 -8.43
C GLU A 586 -28.89 -6.85 -8.23
N PRO A 587 -29.63 -7.43 -7.26
CA PRO A 587 -30.97 -6.97 -6.90
C PRO A 587 -30.98 -5.54 -6.32
N ASP A 588 -32.14 -4.88 -6.42
CA ASP A 588 -32.44 -3.58 -5.77
C ASP A 588 -31.40 -2.47 -6.05
N LEU A 589 -30.91 -2.38 -7.29
CA LEU A 589 -29.97 -1.33 -7.73
C LEU A 589 -30.46 0.09 -7.39
N GLN A 590 -31.77 0.34 -7.48
CA GLN A 590 -32.33 1.65 -7.16
C GLN A 590 -32.10 2.04 -5.70
N LEU A 591 -32.14 1.09 -4.74
CA LEU A 591 -31.80 1.38 -3.34
C LEU A 591 -30.37 1.90 -3.19
N ALA A 592 -29.41 1.34 -3.93
CA ALA A 592 -28.02 1.82 -3.92
C ALA A 592 -27.90 3.23 -4.55
N ILE A 593 -28.57 3.46 -5.69
CA ILE A 593 -28.61 4.77 -6.35
C ILE A 593 -29.22 5.82 -5.43
N ASP A 594 -30.38 5.53 -4.84
CA ASP A 594 -31.06 6.43 -3.89
C ASP A 594 -30.18 6.69 -2.65
N THR A 595 -29.42 5.70 -2.20
CA THR A 595 -28.46 5.87 -1.10
C THR A 595 -27.33 6.82 -1.47
N TRP A 596 -26.80 6.73 -2.69
CA TRP A 596 -25.82 7.69 -3.16
C TRP A 596 -26.43 9.07 -3.30
N GLU A 597 -27.59 9.21 -3.95
CA GLU A 597 -28.20 10.51 -4.22
C GLU A 597 -28.65 11.24 -2.94
N TYR A 598 -29.30 10.53 -2.01
CA TYR A 598 -30.03 11.12 -0.86
C TYR A 598 -29.54 10.63 0.51
N GLY A 599 -28.70 9.58 0.56
CA GLY A 599 -28.45 8.82 1.79
C GLY A 599 -27.27 9.27 2.64
N VAL A 600 -26.47 10.25 2.21
CA VAL A 600 -25.37 10.83 3.01
C VAL A 600 -25.90 11.84 4.04
N ASP A 601 -25.22 11.97 5.18
CA ASP A 601 -25.64 12.88 6.26
C ASP A 601 -24.96 14.25 6.16
N THR A 602 -23.75 14.32 5.57
CA THR A 602 -23.07 15.60 5.30
C THR A 602 -22.55 15.67 3.86
N PRO A 603 -22.52 16.87 3.24
CA PRO A 603 -22.02 17.03 1.87
C PRO A 603 -20.56 16.61 1.69
N GLU A 604 -19.74 16.78 2.73
CA GLU A 604 -18.30 16.48 2.73
C GLU A 604 -17.99 14.98 2.61
N GLN A 605 -18.98 14.12 2.88
CA GLN A 605 -18.81 12.68 2.67
C GLN A 605 -18.60 12.31 1.19
N LYS A 606 -19.02 13.19 0.26
CA LYS A 606 -18.78 13.01 -1.17
C LYS A 606 -17.62 13.88 -1.64
N ASP A 607 -16.50 13.26 -1.99
CA ASP A 607 -15.31 13.94 -2.50
C ASP A 607 -14.45 12.99 -3.37
N TYR A 608 -13.36 13.50 -3.93
CA TYR A 608 -12.39 12.73 -4.72
C TYR A 608 -10.99 12.76 -4.10
N ILE A 609 -10.77 13.48 -3.01
CA ILE A 609 -9.45 13.62 -2.40
C ILE A 609 -9.04 12.31 -1.70
N SER A 610 -7.76 11.93 -1.77
CA SER A 610 -7.16 10.78 -1.08
C SER A 610 -7.97 9.48 -1.17
N TRP A 611 -8.42 8.93 -0.04
CA TRP A 611 -9.01 7.60 0.03
C TRP A 611 -10.49 7.55 -0.39
N HIS A 612 -11.14 8.69 -0.69
CA HIS A 612 -12.54 8.74 -1.09
C HIS A 612 -12.84 7.77 -2.24
N GLN A 613 -13.95 7.03 -2.14
CA GLN A 613 -14.28 5.87 -2.98
C GLN A 613 -15.39 6.17 -3.99
N ASP A 614 -15.78 7.43 -4.14
CA ASP A 614 -16.96 7.87 -4.86
C ASP A 614 -17.02 7.38 -6.32
N ALA A 615 -15.88 7.41 -7.03
CA ALA A 615 -15.76 6.86 -8.39
C ALA A 615 -16.09 5.36 -8.44
N ILE A 616 -15.69 4.60 -7.41
CA ILE A 616 -15.94 3.16 -7.29
C ILE A 616 -17.44 2.92 -7.11
N PHE A 617 -18.08 3.64 -6.17
CA PHE A 617 -19.52 3.51 -5.92
C PHE A 617 -20.33 3.86 -7.18
N CYS A 618 -20.05 5.02 -7.79
CA CYS A 618 -20.73 5.46 -9.02
C CYS A 618 -20.57 4.45 -10.15
N ALA A 619 -19.36 3.92 -10.36
CA ALA A 619 -19.10 2.91 -11.37
C ALA A 619 -19.89 1.62 -11.12
N ARG A 620 -19.87 1.12 -9.88
CA ARG A 620 -20.61 -0.09 -9.46
C ARG A 620 -22.12 0.05 -9.60
N MET A 621 -22.66 1.26 -9.58
CA MET A 621 -24.09 1.54 -9.80
C MET A 621 -24.45 1.91 -11.25
N GLY A 622 -23.47 2.03 -12.16
CA GLY A 622 -23.73 2.40 -13.55
C GLY A 622 -23.91 3.91 -13.80
N LEU A 623 -23.57 4.76 -12.82
CA LEU A 623 -23.66 6.22 -12.91
C LEU A 623 -22.51 6.77 -13.76
N THR A 624 -22.60 6.57 -15.08
CA THR A 624 -21.51 6.77 -16.05
C THR A 624 -20.90 8.17 -15.99
N ASP A 625 -21.73 9.22 -16.08
CA ASP A 625 -21.24 10.60 -16.14
C ASP A 625 -20.51 11.01 -14.85
N GLU A 626 -21.04 10.60 -13.70
CA GLU A 626 -20.46 10.92 -12.39
C GLU A 626 -19.18 10.11 -12.13
N ALA A 627 -19.18 8.81 -12.47
CA ALA A 627 -17.98 7.98 -12.39
C ALA A 627 -16.85 8.52 -13.27
N ALA A 628 -17.16 8.97 -14.49
CA ALA A 628 -16.19 9.58 -15.40
C ALA A 628 -15.65 10.91 -14.85
N ARG A 629 -16.55 11.79 -14.36
CA ARG A 629 -16.17 13.08 -13.77
C ARG A 629 -15.19 12.91 -12.61
N ILE A 630 -15.46 12.00 -11.69
CA ILE A 630 -14.63 11.77 -10.50
C ILE A 630 -13.32 11.06 -10.90
N SER A 631 -13.37 10.09 -11.81
CA SER A 631 -12.17 9.41 -12.33
C SER A 631 -11.19 10.37 -12.99
N LEU A 632 -11.68 11.37 -13.74
CA LEU A 632 -10.86 12.45 -14.28
C LEU A 632 -10.16 13.26 -13.16
N GLN A 633 -10.85 13.54 -12.05
CA GLN A 633 -10.26 14.26 -10.92
C GLN A 633 -9.21 13.43 -10.18
N LYS A 634 -9.46 12.12 -10.02
CA LYS A 634 -8.53 11.18 -9.37
C LYS A 634 -7.26 10.95 -10.18
N LEU A 635 -7.37 10.75 -11.50
CA LEU A 635 -6.26 10.26 -12.32
C LEU A 635 -5.67 11.28 -13.30
N ARG A 636 -6.08 12.55 -13.26
CA ARG A 636 -5.37 13.66 -13.95
C ARG A 636 -3.97 13.87 -13.39
N ASP A 637 -3.17 14.68 -14.08
CA ASP A 637 -1.83 15.01 -13.63
C ASP A 637 -1.85 15.74 -12.29
N ALA A 638 -0.96 15.31 -11.39
CA ALA A 638 -0.62 16.06 -10.19
C ALA A 638 -0.05 17.44 -10.56
N ASP A 639 -0.10 18.35 -9.60
CA ASP A 639 0.56 19.66 -9.66
C ASP A 639 2.10 19.57 -9.54
N ARG A 640 2.65 18.35 -9.49
CA ARG A 640 4.09 18.07 -9.38
C ARG A 640 4.67 17.59 -10.69
N ARG A 641 6.00 17.72 -10.82
CA ARG A 641 6.75 17.35 -12.03
C ARG A 641 6.53 15.90 -12.47
N PHE A 642 6.33 14.97 -11.53
CA PHE A 642 5.97 13.60 -11.85
C PHE A 642 4.45 13.44 -11.72
N PRO A 643 3.74 12.96 -12.76
CA PRO A 643 2.30 13.17 -12.89
C PRO A 643 1.43 12.41 -11.88
N THR A 644 1.95 11.35 -11.28
CA THR A 644 1.24 10.54 -10.27
C THR A 644 1.68 10.86 -8.84
N PHE A 645 2.41 11.96 -8.63
CA PHE A 645 2.77 12.41 -7.28
C PHE A 645 1.66 13.29 -6.70
N TRP A 646 0.45 12.72 -6.60
CA TRP A 646 -0.73 13.35 -6.01
C TRP A 646 -0.56 13.63 -4.51
N GLY A 647 -1.43 14.47 -3.95
CA GLY A 647 -1.45 14.81 -2.52
C GLY A 647 -0.92 16.22 -2.21
N PRO A 648 -0.75 16.58 -0.92
CA PRO A 648 -0.83 15.69 0.24
C PRO A 648 -2.25 15.20 0.57
N GLY A 649 -3.31 15.88 0.10
CA GLY A 649 -4.69 15.46 0.38
C GLY A 649 -4.93 15.31 1.89
N HIS A 650 -5.46 14.16 2.32
CA HIS A 650 -5.58 13.75 3.72
C HIS A 650 -4.40 12.92 4.22
N ASP A 651 -3.39 12.63 3.39
CA ASP A 651 -2.30 11.72 3.69
C ASP A 651 -0.93 12.36 3.39
N TRP A 652 -0.04 11.66 2.68
CA TRP A 652 1.29 12.15 2.33
C TRP A 652 1.57 12.09 0.83
N VAL A 653 2.69 12.69 0.40
CA VAL A 653 3.08 12.75 -1.01
C VAL A 653 4.19 11.74 -1.33
N PRO A 654 4.05 10.93 -2.39
CA PRO A 654 2.85 10.79 -3.22
C PRO A 654 1.71 10.05 -2.49
N ASP A 655 0.46 10.44 -2.71
CA ASP A 655 -0.67 9.74 -2.09
C ASP A 655 -1.02 8.50 -2.93
N HIS A 656 -0.69 7.30 -2.43
CA HIS A 656 -0.94 6.06 -3.17
C HIS A 656 -2.38 5.56 -3.01
N ASN A 657 -3.08 5.87 -1.92
CA ASN A 657 -4.49 5.46 -1.82
C ASN A 657 -5.41 6.32 -2.71
N TRP A 658 -4.98 7.56 -3.01
CA TRP A 658 -5.55 8.35 -4.10
C TRP A 658 -5.47 7.62 -5.43
N GLY A 659 -4.26 7.17 -5.79
CA GLY A 659 -4.03 6.39 -7.01
C GLY A 659 -4.82 5.07 -7.00
N GLY A 660 -4.83 4.37 -5.86
CA GLY A 660 -5.53 3.10 -5.68
C GLY A 660 -7.04 3.22 -5.87
N SER A 661 -7.69 4.17 -5.20
CA SER A 661 -9.13 4.43 -5.36
C SER A 661 -9.50 4.83 -6.79
N GLY A 662 -8.68 5.67 -7.45
CA GLY A 662 -8.86 6.02 -8.86
C GLY A 662 -8.70 4.82 -9.79
N MET A 663 -7.72 3.95 -9.53
CA MET A 663 -7.46 2.73 -10.30
C MET A 663 -8.62 1.74 -10.19
N ILE A 664 -9.17 1.54 -8.99
CA ILE A 664 -10.36 0.70 -8.78
C ILE A 664 -11.55 1.30 -9.54
N GLY A 665 -11.82 2.60 -9.38
CA GLY A 665 -12.95 3.26 -10.03
C GLY A 665 -12.94 3.09 -11.54
N LEU A 666 -11.79 3.33 -12.18
CA LEU A 666 -11.63 3.15 -13.63
C LEU A 666 -11.85 1.70 -14.07
N GLN A 667 -11.37 0.73 -13.28
CA GLN A 667 -11.59 -0.69 -13.55
C GLN A 667 -13.07 -1.09 -13.38
N GLU A 668 -13.75 -0.60 -12.34
CA GLU A 668 -15.18 -0.85 -12.14
C GLU A 668 -16.05 -0.20 -13.23
N MET A 669 -15.61 0.91 -13.84
CA MET A 669 -16.31 1.50 -15.00
C MET A 669 -16.26 0.56 -16.21
N LEU A 670 -15.14 -0.17 -16.37
CA LEU A 670 -14.83 -0.95 -17.55
C LEU A 670 -15.25 -2.43 -17.46
N LEU A 671 -15.04 -3.07 -16.30
CA LEU A 671 -15.33 -4.49 -16.10
C LEU A 671 -15.76 -4.75 -14.66
N GLN A 672 -16.93 -5.36 -14.48
CA GLN A 672 -17.45 -5.84 -13.21
C GLN A 672 -17.68 -7.35 -13.24
N ALA A 673 -17.57 -8.01 -12.09
CA ALA A 673 -17.82 -9.45 -11.98
C ALA A 673 -18.69 -9.80 -10.77
N THR A 674 -19.93 -10.21 -11.03
CA THR A 674 -20.92 -10.67 -10.04
C THR A 674 -21.22 -12.14 -10.26
N ASP A 675 -21.06 -12.95 -9.22
CA ASP A 675 -21.11 -14.42 -9.28
C ASP A 675 -20.30 -14.97 -10.47
N GLU A 676 -20.96 -15.52 -11.50
CA GLU A 676 -20.33 -16.03 -12.72
C GLU A 676 -20.28 -15.02 -13.88
N LYS A 677 -21.09 -13.95 -13.82
CA LYS A 677 -21.27 -12.95 -14.88
C LYS A 677 -20.05 -12.02 -14.97
N ILE A 678 -19.72 -11.62 -16.19
CA ILE A 678 -18.69 -10.64 -16.53
C ILE A 678 -19.39 -9.48 -17.26
N ILE A 679 -19.54 -8.34 -16.60
CA ILE A 679 -20.25 -7.18 -17.15
C ILE A 679 -19.22 -6.20 -17.69
N LEU A 680 -19.27 -5.89 -18.98
CA LEU A 680 -18.36 -4.96 -19.65
C LEU A 680 -19.00 -3.61 -19.86
N PHE A 681 -18.19 -2.56 -19.74
CA PHE A 681 -18.58 -1.16 -19.88
C PHE A 681 -19.79 -0.72 -19.02
N PRO A 682 -19.98 -1.23 -17.78
CA PRO A 682 -21.18 -0.90 -16.97
C PRO A 682 -21.31 0.59 -16.64
N ALA A 683 -20.21 1.34 -16.63
CA ALA A 683 -20.22 2.79 -16.43
C ALA A 683 -19.16 3.50 -17.30
N TRP A 684 -18.88 2.98 -18.50
CA TRP A 684 -17.84 3.52 -19.38
C TRP A 684 -18.43 4.51 -20.40
N PRO A 685 -17.90 5.75 -20.50
CA PRO A 685 -18.33 6.70 -21.53
C PRO A 685 -18.05 6.17 -22.94
N LYS A 686 -19.05 6.20 -23.82
CA LYS A 686 -18.95 5.60 -25.16
C LYS A 686 -17.92 6.29 -26.05
N GLU A 687 -17.65 7.56 -25.78
CA GLU A 687 -16.69 8.40 -26.49
C GLU A 687 -15.24 8.22 -26.02
N TRP A 688 -14.99 7.45 -24.95
CA TRP A 688 -13.65 7.09 -24.51
C TRP A 688 -13.20 5.84 -25.24
N ASP A 689 -12.42 6.03 -26.31
CA ASP A 689 -11.79 4.92 -27.02
C ASP A 689 -10.79 4.22 -26.08
N VAL A 690 -10.81 2.90 -26.06
CA VAL A 690 -9.97 2.14 -25.12
C VAL A 690 -9.50 0.82 -25.73
N ASP A 691 -8.24 0.48 -25.46
CA ASP A 691 -7.73 -0.89 -25.55
C ASP A 691 -7.44 -1.39 -24.15
N PHE A 692 -7.93 -2.58 -23.81
CA PHE A 692 -7.74 -3.13 -22.47
C PHE A 692 -7.53 -4.63 -22.48
N LYS A 693 -6.90 -5.10 -21.41
CA LYS A 693 -6.80 -6.50 -21.02
C LYS A 693 -6.84 -6.56 -19.50
N LEU A 694 -7.86 -7.21 -18.95
CA LEU A 694 -8.09 -7.33 -17.50
C LEU A 694 -8.45 -8.76 -17.11
N PHE A 695 -8.32 -9.07 -15.83
CA PHE A 695 -8.70 -10.34 -15.23
C PHE A 695 -10.12 -10.30 -14.66
N ALA A 696 -10.79 -11.44 -14.74
CA ALA A 696 -12.07 -11.74 -14.12
C ALA A 696 -11.96 -13.07 -13.33
N PRO A 697 -12.92 -13.37 -12.42
CA PRO A 697 -12.99 -14.62 -11.67
C PRO A 697 -12.71 -15.86 -12.51
N GLY A 698 -12.07 -16.88 -11.94
CA GLY A 698 -11.85 -18.17 -12.57
C GLY A 698 -10.69 -18.23 -13.56
N LYS A 699 -9.59 -17.52 -13.29
CA LYS A 699 -8.43 -17.37 -14.18
C LYS A 699 -8.84 -16.90 -15.58
N THR A 700 -9.80 -15.99 -15.64
CA THR A 700 -10.33 -15.50 -16.91
C THR A 700 -9.68 -14.17 -17.27
N THR A 701 -9.32 -14.00 -18.53
CA THR A 701 -8.82 -12.73 -19.07
C THR A 701 -9.79 -12.24 -20.13
N VAL A 702 -10.09 -10.94 -20.07
CA VAL A 702 -10.94 -10.23 -21.02
C VAL A 702 -10.10 -9.16 -21.68
N ALA A 703 -9.89 -9.30 -22.99
CA ALA A 703 -9.18 -8.31 -23.81
C ALA A 703 -10.13 -7.72 -24.84
N GLY A 704 -10.15 -6.40 -25.00
CA GLY A 704 -11.09 -5.76 -25.92
C GLY A 704 -10.66 -4.38 -26.36
N SER A 705 -11.33 -3.91 -27.40
CA SER A 705 -11.15 -2.57 -27.98
C SER A 705 -12.51 -1.93 -28.21
N LEU A 706 -12.72 -0.75 -27.64
CA LEU A 706 -13.85 0.13 -27.93
C LEU A 706 -13.37 1.28 -28.82
N ARG A 707 -14.10 1.55 -29.91
CA ARG A 707 -13.88 2.71 -30.78
C ARG A 707 -15.21 3.37 -31.11
N SER A 708 -15.33 4.67 -30.88
CA SER A 708 -16.54 5.46 -31.15
C SER A 708 -17.82 4.78 -30.63
N GLY A 709 -17.77 4.27 -29.40
CA GLY A 709 -18.89 3.61 -28.72
C GLY A 709 -19.21 2.20 -29.22
N LYS A 710 -18.36 1.58 -30.04
CA LYS A 710 -18.56 0.23 -30.57
C LYS A 710 -17.39 -0.68 -30.24
N ILE A 711 -17.70 -1.90 -29.82
CA ILE A 711 -16.69 -2.94 -29.60
C ILE A 711 -16.20 -3.41 -30.97
N VAL A 712 -14.91 -3.20 -31.25
CA VAL A 712 -14.28 -3.64 -32.51
C VAL A 712 -13.47 -4.93 -32.34
N LYS A 713 -13.09 -5.25 -31.11
CA LYS A 713 -12.40 -6.49 -30.73
C LYS A 713 -12.84 -6.92 -29.34
N LEU A 714 -13.09 -8.22 -29.15
CA LEU A 714 -13.33 -8.82 -27.83
C LEU A 714 -12.84 -10.28 -27.83
N GLU A 715 -11.92 -10.59 -26.94
CA GLU A 715 -11.33 -11.91 -26.72
C GLU A 715 -11.46 -12.28 -25.24
N ILE A 716 -12.02 -13.47 -24.98
CA ILE A 716 -12.18 -14.02 -23.64
C ILE A 716 -11.37 -15.31 -23.55
N SER A 717 -10.50 -15.43 -22.55
CA SER A 717 -9.73 -16.63 -22.30
C SER A 717 -10.00 -17.15 -20.88
N PRO A 718 -10.48 -18.39 -20.69
CA PRO A 718 -10.84 -19.36 -21.74
C PRO A 718 -12.15 -18.97 -22.46
N GLU A 719 -12.27 -19.34 -23.74
CA GLU A 719 -13.40 -18.98 -24.61
C GLU A 719 -14.77 -19.45 -24.06
N THR A 720 -14.78 -20.53 -23.27
CA THR A 720 -15.98 -21.06 -22.61
C THR A 720 -16.67 -20.05 -21.68
N ARG A 721 -15.97 -19.00 -21.25
CA ARG A 721 -16.49 -17.90 -20.43
C ARG A 721 -17.15 -16.79 -21.23
N MET A 722 -17.09 -16.83 -22.57
CA MET A 722 -17.78 -15.85 -23.42
C MET A 722 -19.29 -15.80 -23.15
N LYS A 723 -19.90 -16.95 -22.84
CA LYS A 723 -21.34 -17.05 -22.50
C LYS A 723 -21.72 -16.27 -21.23
N ASP A 724 -20.75 -15.94 -20.39
CA ASP A 724 -20.95 -15.25 -19.12
C ASP A 724 -20.79 -13.72 -19.29
N VAL A 725 -20.40 -13.26 -20.47
CA VAL A 725 -20.22 -11.84 -20.78
C VAL A 725 -21.55 -11.15 -21.04
N ILE A 726 -21.75 -10.00 -20.40
CA ILE A 726 -22.89 -9.09 -20.55
C ILE A 726 -22.33 -7.72 -20.97
N LEU A 727 -22.96 -7.10 -21.96
CA LEU A 727 -22.61 -5.80 -22.52
C LEU A 727 -23.62 -4.71 -22.14
#